data_AF-A0A847J796-F1
#
_entry.id   AF-A0A847J796-F1
#
_cell.length_a   1.000
_cell.length_b   1.000
_cell.length_c   1.000
_cell.angle_alpha   90.00
_cell.angle_beta   90.00
_cell.angle_gamma   90.00
#
_symmetry.space_group_name_H-M   'P 1'
#
loop_
_entity.id
_entity.type
_entity.pdbx_description
1 polymer ?
#
loop_
_entity_poly.entity_id
_entity_poly.type
_entity_poly.pdbx_seq_one_letter_code
_entity_poly.pdbx_strand_id
1 'polypeptide(L)'
;MTIRTAVSTDAEARPSEEQRRRLAGIGLMCLTLVFFTVIDTSAKWLGRDLPPLEVAFFRYLVAAVVAAVVFWPSRVPDAWRTRRPLLQILRGLCLLGSTVFNFVALRHLQLAETMSISFSAPLLIAAMSGPLLGERIGAARWLLIGVGFLGVLVVAWPTGGDVHPAMLIAFANVLCYAVYAVVTRRLAGVDSAASMLIFSTSLPVLVLAPALPAVWVWPEGATPWLVIAIMGTLGALGHLLLTLAFARAPASVIAPFTYTQILWMTLSGWLVFGDMPGPRTVLGAAIVIAGGIGLLGLERPAAVRRRSCPPPRRRDRPDGFPDRAVRPGSCCGPLDFPAQTGDRARGTSRSGSPPPPSLEITMDTPGATPKRRLTLAMIAERLDLSTATVSLALRNSSLVAEETRKRVHALAEELGYIYNRSAASLRTARTNIVGLVVHDILNPYFAELVSAVETELGRQGQTVILCNHGDDLVRQRHFMETLLQYRADGMILCPAAGSKPQDVARIVDAGLPTVLIARELPDLPDVPVIRGDDRAGIRSAVEHLISLGHTRIALVGGHPGTSSAASERRAGYEDALAAAGLPVDRTLEFPADGSRRAGRDICETVLGAHPTAIVCFNDLLALGAMMELKRRGIEPGRDISLSGYDDIDESSVWSPGLNTVWNGQQEVGRLAAQTLLDVVAGRRPEHQRVLVRPELRLRDTTCPPVARG
;
A
#
# COMPACT_ATOMS: atom_id res chain seq x y z
N MET A 1 17.32 57.59 -10.20
CA MET A 1 17.48 56.39 -11.03
C MET A 1 16.97 55.21 -10.22
N THR A 2 15.71 54.84 -10.47
CA THR A 2 14.86 54.07 -9.54
C THR A 2 14.95 52.60 -9.92
N ILE A 3 15.61 51.77 -9.11
CA ILE A 3 15.64 50.32 -9.33
C ILE A 3 14.37 49.74 -8.73
N ARG A 4 13.52 49.23 -9.63
CA ARG A 4 12.23 48.59 -9.36
C ARG A 4 12.39 47.40 -8.41
N THR A 5 11.66 47.47 -7.30
CA THR A 5 11.19 46.33 -6.53
C THR A 5 10.21 45.51 -7.37
N ALA A 6 10.60 44.30 -7.76
CA ALA A 6 9.65 43.28 -8.20
C ALA A 6 9.37 42.37 -7.01
N VAL A 7 8.39 42.77 -6.21
CA VAL A 7 7.68 41.88 -5.29
C VAL A 7 6.89 40.91 -6.18
N SER A 8 7.34 39.66 -6.28
CA SER A 8 6.50 38.60 -6.83
C SER A 8 5.44 38.29 -5.78
N THR A 9 4.23 38.78 -6.03
CA THR A 9 2.99 38.37 -5.39
C THR A 9 2.89 36.84 -5.32
N ASP A 10 2.49 36.35 -4.14
CA ASP A 10 2.19 34.95 -3.82
C ASP A 10 1.53 34.20 -4.98
N ALA A 11 2.31 33.36 -5.65
CA ALA A 11 1.75 32.28 -6.45
C ALA A 11 1.34 31.18 -5.47
N GLU A 12 0.04 31.11 -5.15
CA GLU A 12 -0.57 30.03 -4.37
C GLU A 12 0.04 28.68 -4.78
N ALA A 13 0.78 28.06 -3.85
CA ALA A 13 1.43 26.78 -4.06
C ALA A 13 0.36 25.75 -4.42
N ARG A 14 0.32 25.38 -5.71
CA ARG A 14 -0.63 24.40 -6.23
C ARG A 14 -0.46 23.09 -5.42
N PRO A 15 -1.52 22.52 -4.84
CA PRO A 15 -1.41 21.32 -4.02
C PRO A 15 -0.77 20.18 -4.81
N SER A 16 0.11 19.42 -4.17
CA SER A 16 0.76 18.24 -4.75
C SER A 16 -0.29 17.23 -5.23
N GLU A 17 0.05 16.39 -6.23
CA GLU A 17 -0.90 15.42 -6.79
C GLU A 17 -1.46 14.47 -5.70
N GLU A 18 -0.63 14.09 -4.73
CA GLU A 18 -1.05 13.29 -3.58
C GLU A 18 -2.04 14.06 -2.68
N GLN A 19 -1.79 15.34 -2.41
CA GLN A 19 -2.70 16.18 -1.64
C GLN A 19 -4.02 16.38 -2.39
N ARG A 20 -4.01 16.52 -3.72
CA ARG A 20 -5.23 16.55 -4.55
C ARG A 20 -6.00 15.24 -4.50
N ARG A 21 -5.33 14.09 -4.57
CA ARG A 21 -5.98 12.77 -4.45
C ARG A 21 -6.63 12.59 -3.07
N ARG A 22 -5.93 13.00 -2.00
CA ARG A 22 -6.46 12.97 -0.62
C ARG A 22 -7.66 13.91 -0.47
N LEU A 23 -7.56 15.16 -0.92
CA LEU A 23 -8.67 16.13 -0.89
C LEU A 23 -9.87 15.66 -1.73
N ALA A 24 -9.61 15.07 -2.90
CA ALA A 24 -10.66 14.48 -3.73
C ALA A 24 -11.34 13.29 -3.03
N GLY A 25 -10.58 12.42 -2.34
CA GLY A 25 -11.14 11.33 -1.54
C GLY A 25 -12.03 11.82 -0.39
N ILE A 26 -11.59 12.87 0.32
CA ILE A 26 -12.38 13.52 1.39
C ILE A 26 -13.66 14.12 0.80
N GLY A 27 -13.57 14.87 -0.30
CA GLY A 27 -14.72 15.48 -0.96
C GLY A 27 -15.76 14.44 -1.43
N LEU A 28 -15.30 13.34 -2.02
CA LEU A 28 -16.18 12.23 -2.42
C LEU A 28 -16.88 11.59 -1.22
N MET A 29 -16.20 11.42 -0.08
CA MET A 29 -16.83 10.89 1.12
C MET A 29 -17.89 11.84 1.66
N CYS A 30 -17.58 13.13 1.83
CA CYS A 30 -18.56 14.10 2.32
C CYS A 30 -19.82 14.12 1.43
N LEU A 31 -19.66 14.07 0.11
CA LEU A 31 -20.78 13.99 -0.84
C LEU A 31 -21.58 12.69 -0.69
N THR A 32 -20.89 11.57 -0.47
CA THR A 32 -21.53 10.27 -0.19
C THR A 32 -22.44 10.34 1.03
N LEU A 33 -21.98 10.97 2.12
CA LEU A 33 -22.75 11.08 3.36
C LEU A 33 -24.01 11.93 3.19
N VAL A 34 -23.93 13.01 2.40
CA VAL A 34 -25.11 13.82 2.03
C VAL A 34 -26.13 12.97 1.27
N PHE A 35 -25.68 12.17 0.29
CA PHE A 35 -26.59 11.28 -0.45
C PHE A 35 -27.23 10.24 0.46
N PHE A 36 -26.47 9.64 1.37
CA PHE A 36 -27.01 8.69 2.35
C PHE A 36 -28.03 9.34 3.30
N THR A 37 -27.82 10.60 3.70
CA THR A 37 -28.82 11.36 4.46
C THR A 37 -30.12 11.56 3.68
N VAL A 38 -30.04 11.95 2.41
CA VAL A 38 -31.25 12.13 1.59
C VAL A 38 -31.99 10.79 1.42
N ILE A 39 -31.26 9.69 1.23
CA ILE A 39 -31.82 8.35 1.12
C ILE A 39 -32.57 7.95 2.39
N ASP A 40 -31.96 8.09 3.57
CA ASP A 40 -32.59 7.69 4.84
C ASP A 40 -33.80 8.59 5.17
N THR A 41 -33.70 9.87 4.85
CA THR A 41 -34.81 10.82 4.96
C THR A 41 -35.98 10.41 4.06
N SER A 42 -35.68 10.06 2.80
CA SER A 42 -36.66 9.59 1.82
C SER A 42 -37.31 8.27 2.25
N ALA A 43 -36.51 7.34 2.77
CA ALA A 43 -36.99 6.06 3.27
C ALA A 43 -37.89 6.21 4.50
N LYS A 44 -37.54 7.08 5.45
CA LYS A 44 -38.39 7.38 6.61
C LYS A 44 -39.69 8.06 6.19
N TRP A 45 -39.65 8.94 5.19
CA TRP A 45 -40.83 9.61 4.66
C TRP A 45 -41.77 8.61 3.97
N LEU A 46 -41.25 7.75 3.07
CA LEU A 46 -42.01 6.72 2.38
C LEU A 46 -42.54 5.63 3.35
N GLY A 47 -41.78 5.32 4.40
CA GLY A 47 -42.12 4.30 5.39
C GLY A 47 -43.34 4.63 6.27
N ARG A 48 -43.96 5.80 6.11
CA ARG A 48 -45.26 6.12 6.72
C ARG A 48 -46.38 5.32 6.08
N ASP A 49 -46.35 5.20 4.76
CA ASP A 49 -47.45 4.63 3.96
C ASP A 49 -47.06 3.31 3.28
N LEU A 50 -45.76 3.09 3.04
CA LEU A 50 -45.25 1.90 2.37
C LEU A 50 -44.50 0.95 3.31
N PRO A 51 -44.64 -0.38 3.16
CA PRO A 51 -43.86 -1.35 3.92
C PRO A 51 -42.34 -1.24 3.67
N PRO A 52 -41.48 -1.42 4.69
CA PRO A 52 -40.03 -1.27 4.54
C PRO A 52 -39.39 -2.15 3.46
N LEU A 53 -39.92 -3.37 3.26
CA LEU A 53 -39.43 -4.29 2.22
C LEU A 53 -39.73 -3.78 0.81
N GLU A 54 -40.89 -3.14 0.62
CA GLU A 54 -41.28 -2.54 -0.65
C GLU A 54 -40.43 -1.30 -0.96
N VAL A 55 -40.21 -0.43 0.03
CA VAL A 55 -39.30 0.74 -0.09
C VAL A 55 -37.88 0.29 -0.43
N ALA A 56 -37.37 -0.76 0.23
CA ALA A 56 -36.06 -1.33 -0.05
C ALA A 56 -35.97 -1.92 -1.46
N PHE A 57 -37.01 -2.60 -1.92
CA PHE A 57 -37.05 -3.13 -3.28
C PHE A 57 -36.97 -2.02 -4.33
N PHE A 58 -37.80 -0.98 -4.21
CA PHE A 58 -37.79 0.12 -5.16
C PHE A 58 -36.47 0.89 -5.17
N ARG A 59 -35.85 1.08 -4.00
CA ARG A 59 -34.48 1.63 -3.90
C ARG A 59 -33.50 0.85 -4.77
N TYR A 60 -33.49 -0.48 -4.62
CA TYR A 60 -32.55 -1.33 -5.34
C TYR A 60 -32.91 -1.50 -6.82
N LEU A 61 -34.20 -1.53 -7.17
CA LEU A 61 -34.66 -1.63 -8.55
C LEU A 61 -34.19 -0.42 -9.35
N VAL A 62 -34.47 0.79 -8.85
CA VAL A 62 -34.03 2.02 -9.51
C VAL A 62 -32.50 2.08 -9.53
N ALA A 63 -31.81 1.73 -8.43
CA ALA A 63 -30.35 1.71 -8.39
C ALA A 63 -29.74 0.71 -9.41
N ALA A 64 -30.36 -0.46 -9.58
CA ALA A 64 -29.93 -1.48 -10.52
C ALA A 64 -30.16 -1.03 -11.98
N VAL A 65 -31.30 -0.38 -12.26
CA VAL A 65 -31.57 0.22 -13.58
C VAL A 65 -30.54 1.31 -13.88
N VAL A 66 -30.29 2.23 -12.95
CA VAL A 66 -29.28 3.28 -13.11
C VAL A 66 -27.90 2.67 -13.34
N ALA A 67 -27.49 1.69 -12.53
CA ALA A 67 -26.20 1.01 -12.68
C ALA A 67 -26.10 0.27 -14.03
N ALA A 68 -27.16 -0.40 -14.47
CA ALA A 68 -27.20 -1.11 -15.75
C ALA A 68 -27.14 -0.16 -16.95
N VAL A 69 -27.81 1.00 -16.88
CA VAL A 69 -27.77 2.03 -17.93
C VAL A 69 -26.39 2.70 -18.00
N VAL A 70 -25.82 3.08 -16.85
CA VAL A 70 -24.52 3.75 -16.79
C VAL A 70 -23.40 2.80 -17.22
N PHE A 71 -23.40 1.57 -16.69
CA PHE A 71 -22.41 0.55 -16.97
C PHE A 71 -22.93 -0.50 -17.95
N TRP A 72 -23.51 -0.01 -19.05
CA TRP A 72 -24.14 -0.86 -20.05
C TRP A 72 -23.18 -1.96 -20.56
N PRO A 73 -23.62 -3.24 -20.69
CA PRO A 73 -22.74 -4.37 -21.00
C PRO A 73 -21.88 -4.19 -22.25
N SER A 74 -22.38 -3.48 -23.26
CA SER A 74 -21.62 -3.24 -24.50
C SER A 74 -20.54 -2.16 -24.38
N ARG A 75 -20.61 -1.29 -23.35
CA ARG A 75 -19.60 -0.25 -23.08
C ARG A 75 -18.57 -0.69 -22.05
N VAL A 76 -19.01 -1.37 -20.98
CA VAL A 76 -18.16 -1.80 -19.86
C VAL A 76 -18.42 -3.28 -19.52
N PRO A 77 -18.00 -4.23 -20.36
CA PRO A 77 -18.33 -5.65 -20.20
C PRO A 77 -17.74 -6.25 -18.90
N ASP A 78 -16.62 -5.73 -18.44
CA ASP A 78 -15.98 -6.17 -17.19
C ASP A 78 -16.79 -5.82 -15.94
N ALA A 79 -17.73 -4.86 -16.03
CA ALA A 79 -18.66 -4.55 -14.94
C ALA A 79 -19.62 -5.72 -14.65
N TRP A 80 -19.93 -6.57 -15.63
CA TRP A 80 -20.92 -7.64 -15.48
C TRP A 80 -20.31 -8.98 -15.05
N ARG A 81 -19.00 -9.01 -14.76
CA ARG A 81 -18.27 -10.22 -14.36
C ARG A 81 -17.63 -10.03 -12.99
N THR A 82 -17.70 -11.05 -12.15
CA THR A 82 -16.97 -11.14 -10.87
C THR A 82 -16.12 -12.40 -10.85
N ARG A 83 -14.92 -12.30 -10.28
CA ARG A 83 -14.04 -13.45 -10.07
C ARG A 83 -14.31 -14.19 -8.75
N ARG A 84 -15.14 -13.61 -7.87
CA ARG A 84 -15.45 -14.15 -6.54
C ARG A 84 -16.95 -14.06 -6.24
N PRO A 85 -17.78 -14.87 -6.93
CA PRO A 85 -19.24 -14.78 -6.83
C PRO A 85 -19.76 -14.95 -5.40
N LEU A 86 -19.17 -15.87 -4.61
CA LEU A 86 -19.58 -16.10 -3.22
C LEU A 86 -19.41 -14.86 -2.32
N LEU A 87 -18.31 -14.11 -2.50
CA LEU A 87 -18.09 -12.88 -1.72
C LEU A 87 -19.00 -11.75 -2.18
N GLN A 88 -19.31 -11.66 -3.47
CA GLN A 88 -20.29 -10.69 -3.96
C GLN A 88 -21.71 -11.01 -3.47
N ILE A 89 -22.08 -12.29 -3.41
CA ILE A 89 -23.36 -12.72 -2.84
C ILE A 89 -23.43 -12.35 -1.37
N LEU A 90 -22.42 -12.72 -0.57
CA LEU A 90 -22.37 -12.36 0.85
C LEU A 90 -22.45 -10.84 1.03
N ARG A 91 -21.68 -10.08 0.25
CA ARG A 91 -21.68 -8.61 0.30
C ARG A 91 -23.05 -8.02 -0.03
N GLY A 92 -23.69 -8.49 -1.10
CA GLY A 92 -25.01 -8.02 -1.52
C GLY A 92 -26.10 -8.36 -0.49
N LEU A 93 -26.06 -9.56 0.11
CA LEU A 93 -26.97 -9.96 1.18
C LEU A 93 -26.77 -9.14 2.47
N CYS A 94 -25.51 -8.88 2.87
CA CYS A 94 -25.23 -8.01 4.00
C CYS A 94 -25.68 -6.57 3.76
N LEU A 95 -25.53 -6.05 2.53
CA LEU A 95 -26.01 -4.72 2.18
C LEU A 95 -27.54 -4.64 2.18
N LEU A 96 -28.22 -5.67 1.66
CA LEU A 96 -29.67 -5.81 1.72
C LEU A 96 -30.15 -5.85 3.19
N GLY A 97 -29.54 -6.71 4.01
CA GLY A 97 -29.88 -6.83 5.43
C GLY A 97 -29.71 -5.51 6.17
N SER A 98 -28.59 -4.83 5.96
CA SER A 98 -28.34 -3.48 6.49
C SER A 98 -29.45 -2.50 6.08
N THR A 99 -29.83 -2.47 4.81
CA THR A 99 -30.89 -1.58 4.31
C THR A 99 -32.26 -1.87 4.92
N VAL A 100 -32.67 -3.15 4.94
CA VAL A 100 -33.98 -3.55 5.50
C VAL A 100 -34.04 -3.25 6.98
N PHE A 101 -33.02 -3.62 7.75
CA PHE A 101 -32.96 -3.33 9.18
C PHE A 101 -32.95 -1.82 9.45
N ASN A 102 -32.23 -1.03 8.64
CA ASN A 102 -32.24 0.42 8.77
C ASN A 102 -33.65 1.00 8.54
N PHE A 103 -34.33 0.58 7.47
CA PHE A 103 -35.66 1.11 7.13
C PHE A 103 -36.72 0.70 8.15
N VAL A 104 -36.65 -0.53 8.67
CA VAL A 104 -37.51 -0.97 9.78
C VAL A 104 -37.22 -0.14 11.04
N ALA A 105 -35.94 0.11 11.36
CA ALA A 105 -35.57 0.93 12.51
C ALA A 105 -36.07 2.39 12.39
N LEU A 106 -35.93 3.00 11.21
CA LEU A 106 -36.35 4.38 10.91
C LEU A 106 -37.86 4.61 11.04
N ARG A 107 -38.68 3.55 10.94
CA ARG A 107 -40.12 3.63 11.20
C ARG A 107 -40.44 3.96 12.65
N HIS A 108 -39.56 3.57 13.57
CA HIS A 108 -39.78 3.67 15.01
C HIS A 108 -38.82 4.62 15.73
N LEU A 109 -37.67 4.92 15.13
CA LEU A 109 -36.61 5.74 15.71
C LEU A 109 -36.41 7.03 14.90
N GLN A 110 -35.88 8.05 15.56
CA GLN A 110 -35.46 9.28 14.89
C GLN A 110 -34.24 9.05 14.00
N LEU A 111 -34.08 9.90 12.96
CA LEU A 111 -32.91 9.85 12.07
C LEU A 111 -31.60 10.06 12.86
N ALA A 112 -31.62 10.96 13.86
CA ALA A 112 -30.48 11.20 14.71
C ALA A 112 -30.15 10.01 15.63
N GLU A 113 -31.16 9.28 16.12
CA GLU A 113 -30.98 8.10 17.01
C GLU A 113 -30.39 6.92 16.24
N THR A 114 -30.93 6.61 15.06
CA THR A 114 -30.41 5.55 14.17
C THR A 114 -28.98 5.83 13.71
N MET A 115 -28.68 7.08 13.36
CA MET A 115 -27.31 7.48 12.99
C MET A 115 -26.36 7.37 14.19
N SER A 116 -26.82 7.75 15.38
CA SER A 116 -26.03 7.64 16.61
C SER A 116 -25.65 6.19 16.94
N ILE A 117 -26.58 5.25 16.79
CA ILE A 117 -26.31 3.80 16.93
C ILE A 117 -25.33 3.33 15.85
N SER A 118 -25.47 3.83 14.62
CA SER A 118 -24.62 3.48 13.48
C SER A 118 -23.15 3.84 13.66
N PHE A 119 -22.79 4.72 14.60
CA PHE A 119 -21.38 4.96 14.95
C PHE A 119 -20.71 3.85 15.76
N SER A 120 -21.43 2.81 16.14
CA SER A 120 -20.77 1.56 16.53
C SER A 120 -20.14 0.83 15.33
N ALA A 121 -20.44 1.21 14.07
CA ALA A 121 -19.91 0.54 12.88
C ALA A 121 -18.38 0.53 12.83
N PRO A 122 -17.64 1.65 13.00
CA PRO A 122 -16.18 1.61 12.99
C PRO A 122 -15.59 0.69 14.07
N LEU A 123 -16.27 0.59 15.22
CA LEU A 123 -15.85 -0.27 16.32
C LEU A 123 -16.02 -1.75 15.98
N LEU A 124 -17.18 -2.12 15.43
CA LEU A 124 -17.45 -3.48 14.96
C LEU A 124 -16.56 -3.86 13.78
N ILE A 125 -16.35 -2.95 12.82
CA ILE A 125 -15.40 -3.15 11.72
C ILE A 125 -14.00 -3.37 12.26
N ALA A 126 -13.54 -2.57 13.22
CA ALA A 126 -12.24 -2.75 13.85
C ALA A 126 -12.14 -4.11 14.56
N ALA A 127 -13.14 -4.48 15.37
CA ALA A 127 -13.18 -5.76 16.08
C ALA A 127 -13.18 -6.96 15.13
N MET A 128 -13.91 -6.89 14.01
CA MET A 128 -13.98 -7.93 12.99
C MET A 128 -12.76 -7.96 12.07
N SER A 129 -12.05 -6.84 11.93
CA SER A 129 -10.84 -6.75 11.10
C SER A 129 -9.72 -7.64 11.64
N GLY A 130 -9.59 -7.84 12.96
CA GLY A 130 -8.56 -8.72 13.50
C GLY A 130 -8.71 -10.19 13.08
N PRO A 131 -9.85 -10.85 13.35
CA PRO A 131 -10.08 -12.25 12.97
C PRO A 131 -10.16 -12.48 11.45
N LEU A 132 -10.73 -11.53 10.69
CA LEU A 132 -10.85 -11.68 9.23
C LEU A 132 -9.62 -11.21 8.45
N LEU A 133 -8.77 -10.31 8.96
CA LEU A 133 -7.59 -9.81 8.22
C LEU A 133 -6.26 -10.26 8.85
N GLY A 134 -6.28 -10.91 10.01
CA GLY A 134 -5.07 -11.38 10.71
C GLY A 134 -4.33 -10.30 11.50
N GLU A 135 -4.94 -9.12 11.66
CA GLU A 135 -4.33 -7.97 12.35
C GLU A 135 -4.50 -8.09 13.88
N ARG A 136 -3.41 -7.98 14.67
CA ARG A 136 -3.50 -7.98 16.13
C ARG A 136 -3.91 -6.60 16.66
N ILE A 137 -5.05 -6.54 17.35
CA ILE A 137 -5.61 -5.30 17.92
C ILE A 137 -5.06 -5.09 19.34
N GLY A 138 -4.33 -3.99 19.58
CA GLY A 138 -3.76 -3.66 20.89
C GLY A 138 -4.80 -3.24 21.94
N ALA A 139 -4.48 -3.41 23.23
CA ALA A 139 -5.39 -3.18 24.35
C ALA A 139 -5.95 -1.73 24.45
N ALA A 140 -5.17 -0.73 24.04
CA ALA A 140 -5.63 0.66 23.98
C ALA A 140 -6.77 0.87 22.96
N ARG A 141 -6.75 0.09 21.87
CA ARG A 141 -7.80 0.12 20.84
C ARG A 141 -9.07 -0.55 21.34
N TRP A 142 -8.94 -1.65 22.09
CA TRP A 142 -10.07 -2.28 22.79
C TRP A 142 -10.73 -1.36 23.81
N LEU A 143 -9.95 -0.57 24.55
CA LEU A 143 -10.49 0.39 25.52
C LEU A 143 -11.27 1.52 24.83
N LEU A 144 -10.77 2.07 23.71
CA LEU A 144 -11.51 3.04 22.91
C LEU A 144 -12.78 2.44 22.27
N ILE A 145 -12.72 1.18 21.85
CA ILE A 145 -13.91 0.44 21.39
C ILE A 145 -14.95 0.33 22.51
N GLY A 146 -14.52 0.03 23.74
CA GLY A 146 -15.42 0.02 24.91
C GLY A 146 -16.03 1.38 25.21
N VAL A 147 -15.26 2.47 25.14
CA VAL A 147 -15.75 3.84 25.36
C VAL A 147 -16.74 4.26 24.27
N GLY A 148 -16.45 3.97 23.00
CA GLY A 148 -17.37 4.25 21.90
C GLY A 148 -18.66 3.43 21.99
N PHE A 149 -18.59 2.18 22.45
CA PHE A 149 -19.76 1.35 22.72
C PHE A 149 -20.60 1.88 23.88
N LEU A 150 -19.98 2.40 24.94
CA LEU A 150 -20.69 3.08 26.04
C LEU A 150 -21.43 4.33 25.54
N GLY A 151 -20.84 5.10 24.63
CA GLY A 151 -21.53 6.22 23.97
C GLY A 151 -22.80 5.80 23.22
N VAL A 152 -22.78 4.65 22.55
CA VAL A 152 -23.96 4.08 21.89
C VAL A 152 -25.00 3.58 22.89
N LEU A 153 -24.59 2.99 24.02
CA LEU A 153 -25.50 2.60 25.11
C LEU A 153 -26.18 3.81 25.75
N VAL A 154 -25.50 4.96 25.87
CA VAL A 154 -26.09 6.20 26.39
C VAL A 154 -27.21 6.71 25.47
N VAL A 155 -27.07 6.56 24.15
CA VAL A 155 -28.12 6.89 23.19
C VAL A 155 -29.26 5.87 23.25
N ALA A 156 -28.92 4.59 23.38
CA ALA A 156 -29.89 3.50 23.37
C ALA A 156 -30.67 3.31 24.69
N TRP A 157 -30.42 4.11 25.74
CA TRP A 157 -31.12 3.99 27.01
C TRP A 157 -32.13 5.13 27.23
N PRO A 158 -33.41 4.93 26.88
CA PRO A 158 -34.45 5.93 27.12
C PRO A 158 -34.73 6.08 28.61
N THR A 159 -34.95 7.32 29.07
CA THR A 159 -35.52 7.58 30.39
C THR A 159 -36.98 7.17 30.38
N GLY A 160 -37.36 6.18 31.20
CA GLY A 160 -38.77 5.94 31.51
C GLY A 160 -39.36 4.59 31.10
N GLY A 161 -38.55 3.57 30.78
CA GLY A 161 -38.97 2.18 31.08
C GLY A 161 -39.00 1.17 29.95
N ASP A 162 -38.94 1.52 28.66
CA ASP A 162 -39.01 0.50 27.60
C ASP A 162 -37.89 0.63 26.56
N VAL A 163 -37.06 -0.41 26.46
CA VAL A 163 -36.12 -0.58 25.34
C VAL A 163 -36.96 -0.92 24.11
N HIS A 164 -37.23 0.07 23.25
CA HIS A 164 -37.95 -0.18 22.00
C HIS A 164 -37.20 -1.22 21.16
N PRO A 165 -37.82 -2.35 20.75
CA PRO A 165 -37.15 -3.42 20.01
C PRO A 165 -36.42 -2.96 18.73
N ALA A 166 -36.86 -1.84 18.15
CA ALA A 166 -36.20 -1.20 17.00
C ALA A 166 -34.72 -0.82 17.24
N MET A 167 -34.28 -0.64 18.49
CA MET A 167 -32.86 -0.39 18.78
C MET A 167 -32.00 -1.63 18.54
N LEU A 168 -32.52 -2.83 18.81
CA LEU A 168 -31.85 -4.09 18.46
C LEU A 168 -31.78 -4.27 16.94
N ILE A 169 -32.84 -3.88 16.23
CA ILE A 169 -32.87 -3.88 14.76
C ILE A 169 -31.85 -2.88 14.20
N ALA A 170 -31.76 -1.68 14.77
CA ALA A 170 -30.74 -0.71 14.41
C ALA A 170 -29.32 -1.25 14.64
N PHE A 171 -29.08 -2.00 15.72
CA PHE A 171 -27.80 -2.66 15.95
C PHE A 171 -27.52 -3.80 14.95
N ALA A 172 -28.53 -4.59 14.59
CA ALA A 172 -28.43 -5.62 13.54
C ALA A 172 -28.04 -5.01 12.17
N ASN A 173 -28.59 -3.84 11.84
CA ASN A 173 -28.13 -3.04 10.70
C ASN A 173 -26.62 -2.77 10.77
N VAL A 174 -26.11 -2.27 11.89
CA VAL A 174 -24.67 -1.99 12.06
C VAL A 174 -23.82 -3.24 11.86
N LEU A 175 -24.24 -4.38 12.40
CA LEU A 175 -23.52 -5.65 12.24
C LEU A 175 -23.45 -6.08 10.76
N CYS A 176 -24.58 -6.03 10.05
CA CYS A 176 -24.64 -6.30 8.61
C CYS A 176 -23.74 -5.34 7.82
N TYR A 177 -23.77 -4.05 8.16
CA TYR A 177 -22.92 -3.04 7.54
C TYR A 177 -21.42 -3.31 7.79
N ALA A 178 -21.05 -3.73 9.00
CA ALA A 178 -19.67 -4.05 9.34
C ALA A 178 -19.14 -5.22 8.50
N VAL A 179 -19.93 -6.29 8.35
CA VAL A 179 -19.58 -7.42 7.45
C VAL A 179 -19.47 -6.95 6.01
N TYR A 180 -20.45 -6.17 5.53
CA TYR A 180 -20.41 -5.57 4.19
C TYR A 180 -19.13 -4.77 3.95
N ALA A 181 -18.73 -3.93 4.90
CA ALA A 181 -17.53 -3.11 4.79
C ALA A 181 -16.24 -3.96 4.74
N VAL A 182 -16.13 -5.01 5.56
CA VAL A 182 -14.98 -5.93 5.56
C VAL A 182 -14.91 -6.74 4.27
N VAL A 183 -16.04 -7.26 3.77
CA VAL A 183 -16.08 -8.00 2.50
C VAL A 183 -15.76 -7.08 1.31
N THR A 184 -16.25 -5.84 1.34
CA THR A 184 -15.92 -4.81 0.34
C THR A 184 -14.40 -4.57 0.27
N ARG A 185 -13.72 -4.47 1.43
CA ARG A 185 -12.25 -4.34 1.48
C ARG A 185 -11.53 -5.53 0.84
N ARG A 186 -12.00 -6.77 1.08
CA ARG A 186 -11.41 -7.97 0.46
C ARG A 186 -11.62 -8.04 -1.06
N LEU A 187 -12.65 -7.39 -1.59
CA LEU A 187 -12.96 -7.35 -3.01
C LEU A 187 -12.29 -6.17 -3.74
N ALA A 188 -11.88 -5.11 -3.04
CA ALA A 188 -11.42 -3.83 -3.61
C ALA A 188 -10.17 -3.94 -4.51
N GLY A 189 -9.42 -5.04 -4.42
CA GLY A 189 -8.29 -5.35 -5.31
C GLY A 189 -8.56 -6.43 -6.36
N VAL A 190 -9.79 -6.95 -6.45
CA VAL A 190 -10.14 -8.10 -7.31
C VAL A 190 -11.21 -7.73 -8.33
N ASP A 191 -12.28 -7.07 -7.91
CA ASP A 191 -13.40 -6.66 -8.76
C ASP A 191 -13.42 -5.13 -8.95
N SER A 192 -13.89 -4.66 -10.09
CA SER A 192 -14.00 -3.22 -10.36
C SER A 192 -15.12 -2.56 -9.53
N ALA A 193 -15.03 -1.25 -9.29
CA ALA A 193 -16.08 -0.50 -8.59
C ALA A 193 -17.44 -0.60 -9.30
N ALA A 194 -17.45 -0.66 -10.64
CA ALA A 194 -18.65 -0.85 -11.44
C ALA A 194 -19.26 -2.25 -11.22
N SER A 195 -18.42 -3.29 -11.22
CA SER A 195 -18.87 -4.67 -10.95
C SER A 195 -19.46 -4.77 -9.54
N MET A 196 -18.75 -4.22 -8.57
CA MET A 196 -19.23 -4.14 -7.20
C MET A 196 -20.59 -3.46 -7.09
N LEU A 197 -20.84 -2.39 -7.83
CA LEU A 197 -22.12 -1.70 -7.81
C LEU A 197 -23.23 -2.59 -8.39
N ILE A 198 -23.06 -3.09 -9.61
CA ILE A 198 -24.07 -3.91 -10.32
C ILE A 198 -24.51 -5.10 -9.47
N PHE A 199 -23.57 -5.89 -8.95
CA PHE A 199 -23.92 -7.07 -8.15
C PHE A 199 -24.62 -6.67 -6.84
N SER A 200 -24.19 -5.57 -6.21
CA SER A 200 -24.77 -5.08 -4.94
C SER A 200 -26.16 -4.45 -5.11
N THR A 201 -26.53 -4.02 -6.31
CA THR A 201 -27.85 -3.48 -6.61
C THR A 201 -28.80 -4.53 -7.19
N SER A 202 -28.30 -5.45 -8.00
CA SER A 202 -29.14 -6.45 -8.69
C SER A 202 -29.51 -7.64 -7.81
N LEU A 203 -28.59 -8.12 -6.96
CA LEU A 203 -28.89 -9.25 -6.07
C LEU A 203 -30.06 -8.95 -5.11
N PRO A 204 -30.12 -7.79 -4.43
CA PRO A 204 -31.25 -7.46 -3.57
C PRO A 204 -32.61 -7.45 -4.28
N VAL A 205 -32.66 -6.99 -5.54
CA VAL A 205 -33.89 -7.02 -6.36
C VAL A 205 -34.37 -8.45 -6.54
N LEU A 206 -33.47 -9.36 -6.90
CA LEU A 206 -33.79 -10.79 -7.09
C LEU A 206 -34.24 -11.47 -5.80
N VAL A 207 -33.67 -11.08 -4.66
CA VAL A 207 -34.02 -11.64 -3.35
C VAL A 207 -35.36 -11.11 -2.83
N LEU A 208 -35.66 -9.82 -3.04
CA LEU A 208 -36.89 -9.20 -2.55
C LEU A 208 -38.09 -9.44 -3.46
N ALA A 209 -37.91 -9.58 -4.78
CA ALA A 209 -39.01 -9.70 -5.74
C ALA A 209 -40.03 -10.81 -5.39
N PRO A 210 -39.64 -12.02 -4.94
CA PRO A 210 -40.58 -13.06 -4.55
C PRO A 210 -41.42 -12.72 -3.31
N ALA A 211 -40.93 -11.86 -2.43
CA ALA A 211 -41.61 -11.47 -1.20
C ALA A 211 -42.61 -10.32 -1.41
N LEU A 212 -42.49 -9.56 -2.51
CA LEU A 212 -43.31 -8.37 -2.76
C LEU A 212 -44.82 -8.62 -2.84
N PRO A 213 -45.34 -9.66 -3.51
CA PRO A 213 -46.79 -9.84 -3.64
C PRO A 213 -47.50 -9.95 -2.29
N ALA A 214 -46.81 -10.37 -1.23
CA ALA A 214 -47.36 -10.50 0.12
C ALA A 214 -47.44 -9.16 0.89
N VAL A 215 -46.70 -8.14 0.47
CA VAL A 215 -46.56 -6.86 1.18
C VAL A 215 -46.82 -5.64 0.30
N TRP A 216 -47.32 -5.84 -0.92
CA TRP A 216 -47.44 -4.78 -1.92
C TRP A 216 -48.53 -3.77 -1.58
N VAL A 217 -48.17 -2.48 -1.53
CA VAL A 217 -49.08 -1.36 -1.34
C VAL A 217 -48.84 -0.34 -2.44
N TRP A 218 -49.87 -0.04 -3.23
CA TRP A 218 -49.73 0.89 -4.35
C TRP A 218 -49.43 2.32 -3.86
N PRO A 219 -48.32 2.96 -4.30
CA PRO A 219 -48.03 4.35 -3.95
C PRO A 219 -48.99 5.30 -4.69
N GLU A 220 -49.90 5.94 -3.96
CA GLU A 220 -50.85 6.90 -4.51
C GLU A 220 -50.21 8.29 -4.73
N GLY A 221 -50.48 8.88 -5.89
CA GLY A 221 -50.00 10.22 -6.26
C GLY A 221 -48.58 10.24 -6.84
N ALA A 222 -48.17 11.38 -7.42
CA ALA A 222 -46.88 11.51 -8.11
C ALA A 222 -45.68 11.66 -7.15
N THR A 223 -45.91 12.17 -5.93
CA THR A 223 -44.85 12.49 -4.97
C THR A 223 -44.07 11.25 -4.49
N PRO A 224 -44.72 10.13 -4.06
CA PRO A 224 -43.98 8.93 -3.66
C PRO A 224 -43.10 8.36 -4.76
N TRP A 225 -43.57 8.36 -6.01
CA TRP A 225 -42.80 7.90 -7.17
C TRP A 225 -41.56 8.77 -7.43
N LEU A 226 -41.68 10.09 -7.28
CA LEU A 226 -40.54 10.99 -7.39
C LEU A 226 -39.51 10.73 -6.29
N VAL A 227 -39.96 10.54 -5.04
CA VAL A 227 -39.08 10.24 -3.89
C VAL A 227 -38.40 8.88 -4.08
N ILE A 228 -39.10 7.86 -4.58
CA ILE A 228 -38.53 6.55 -4.95
C ILE A 228 -37.42 6.70 -6.00
N ALA A 229 -37.67 7.47 -7.07
CA ALA A 229 -36.70 7.70 -8.14
C ALA A 229 -35.43 8.40 -7.62
N ILE A 230 -35.60 9.43 -6.79
CA ILE A 230 -34.48 10.15 -6.14
C ILE A 230 -33.70 9.20 -5.24
N MET A 231 -34.38 8.47 -4.35
CA MET A 231 -33.75 7.55 -3.39
C MET A 231 -32.90 6.48 -4.09
N GLY A 232 -33.42 5.83 -5.13
CA GLY A 232 -32.68 4.80 -5.85
C GLY A 232 -31.49 5.36 -6.65
N THR A 233 -31.66 6.52 -7.29
CA THR A 233 -30.59 7.17 -8.05
C THR A 233 -29.44 7.60 -7.13
N LEU A 234 -29.77 8.26 -6.02
CA LEU A 234 -28.78 8.63 -5.01
C LEU A 234 -28.19 7.40 -4.33
N GLY A 235 -28.93 6.31 -4.21
CA GLY A 235 -28.42 5.01 -3.74
C GLY A 235 -27.30 4.48 -4.64
N ALA A 236 -27.52 4.45 -5.95
CA ALA A 236 -26.50 4.01 -6.91
C ALA A 236 -25.27 4.95 -6.89
N LEU A 237 -25.49 6.26 -6.96
CA LEU A 237 -24.41 7.25 -6.95
C LEU A 237 -23.64 7.23 -5.63
N GLY A 238 -24.33 7.17 -4.49
CA GLY A 238 -23.71 7.16 -3.16
C GLY A 238 -22.79 5.96 -2.96
N HIS A 239 -23.21 4.74 -3.32
CA HIS A 239 -22.35 3.56 -3.21
C HIS A 239 -21.17 3.56 -4.22
N LEU A 240 -21.37 4.15 -5.41
CA LEU A 240 -20.28 4.37 -6.36
C LEU A 240 -19.24 5.36 -5.80
N LEU A 241 -19.70 6.52 -5.31
CA LEU A 241 -18.85 7.55 -4.70
C LEU A 241 -18.12 7.00 -3.46
N LEU A 242 -18.80 6.19 -2.64
CA LEU A 242 -18.20 5.53 -1.48
C LEU A 242 -17.02 4.64 -1.90
N THR A 243 -17.21 3.84 -2.95
CA THR A 243 -16.20 2.92 -3.45
C THR A 243 -15.02 3.69 -4.08
N LEU A 244 -15.30 4.77 -4.80
CA LEU A 244 -14.28 5.67 -5.36
C LEU A 244 -13.52 6.45 -4.26
N ALA A 245 -14.18 6.83 -3.16
CA ALA A 245 -13.54 7.50 -2.04
C ALA A 245 -12.49 6.58 -1.40
N PHE A 246 -12.86 5.32 -1.11
CA PHE A 246 -11.93 4.32 -0.60
C PHE A 246 -10.79 3.97 -1.58
N ALA A 247 -10.99 4.15 -2.89
CA ALA A 247 -9.94 3.98 -3.88
C ALA A 247 -8.95 5.17 -3.94
N ARG A 248 -9.32 6.35 -3.43
CA ARG A 248 -8.54 7.60 -3.56
C ARG A 248 -7.85 8.05 -2.28
N ALA A 249 -8.32 7.63 -1.11
CA ALA A 249 -7.66 7.94 0.16
C ALA A 249 -7.73 6.75 1.16
N PRO A 250 -6.72 6.59 2.03
CA PRO A 250 -6.75 5.58 3.08
C PRO A 250 -7.96 5.76 4.01
N ALA A 251 -8.52 4.64 4.49
CA ALA A 251 -9.70 4.66 5.36
C ALA A 251 -9.50 5.51 6.63
N SER A 252 -8.28 5.57 7.18
CA SER A 252 -7.94 6.40 8.33
C SER A 252 -8.06 7.91 8.07
N VAL A 253 -7.79 8.34 6.84
CA VAL A 253 -7.94 9.75 6.43
C VAL A 253 -9.42 10.11 6.27
N ILE A 254 -10.22 9.16 5.78
CA ILE A 254 -11.63 9.39 5.46
C ILE A 254 -12.55 9.20 6.69
N ALA A 255 -12.21 8.27 7.58
CA ALA A 255 -12.97 7.92 8.78
C ALA A 255 -13.49 9.09 9.62
N PRO A 256 -12.69 10.15 9.93
CA PRO A 256 -13.19 11.29 10.69
C PRO A 256 -14.36 12.02 10.01
N PHE A 257 -14.40 12.01 8.68
CA PHE A 257 -15.45 12.70 7.93
C PHE A 257 -16.79 11.97 8.00
N THR A 258 -16.80 10.66 8.27
CA THR A 258 -18.04 9.89 8.50
C THR A 258 -18.86 10.45 9.67
N TYR A 259 -18.21 11.05 10.68
CA TYR A 259 -18.90 11.70 11.81
C TYR A 259 -19.74 12.92 11.41
N THR A 260 -19.41 13.56 10.28
CA THR A 260 -20.20 14.69 9.77
C THR A 260 -21.63 14.29 9.40
N GLN A 261 -21.90 12.99 9.20
CA GLN A 261 -23.23 12.49 8.91
C GLN A 261 -24.24 12.75 10.05
N ILE A 262 -23.81 12.90 11.31
CA ILE A 262 -24.70 13.32 12.41
C ILE A 262 -25.31 14.67 12.09
N LEU A 263 -24.49 15.62 11.69
CA LEU A 263 -24.94 16.98 11.41
C LEU A 263 -26.02 16.96 10.32
N TRP A 264 -25.77 16.22 9.24
CA TRP A 264 -26.72 16.10 8.14
C TRP A 264 -28.00 15.36 8.54
N MET A 265 -27.91 14.26 9.29
CA MET A 265 -29.08 13.49 9.75
C MET A 265 -29.92 14.25 10.78
N THR A 266 -29.29 14.97 11.70
CA THR A 266 -29.96 15.84 12.66
C THR A 266 -30.63 17.02 11.95
N LEU A 267 -29.92 17.67 11.02
CA LEU A 267 -30.47 18.78 10.24
C LEU A 267 -31.67 18.31 9.39
N SER A 268 -31.55 17.18 8.70
CA SER A 268 -32.64 16.62 7.89
C SER A 268 -33.82 16.16 8.74
N GLY A 269 -33.56 15.53 9.88
CA GLY A 269 -34.59 15.16 10.87
C GLY A 269 -35.38 16.38 11.35
N TRP A 270 -34.69 17.47 11.68
CA TRP A 270 -35.33 18.71 12.08
C TRP A 270 -36.13 19.36 10.93
N LEU A 271 -35.52 19.49 9.74
CA LEU A 271 -36.16 20.17 8.60
C LEU A 271 -37.39 19.43 8.05
N VAL A 272 -37.35 18.10 7.99
CA VAL A 272 -38.39 17.29 7.32
C VAL A 272 -39.42 16.73 8.31
N PHE A 273 -39.01 16.44 9.55
CA PHE A 273 -39.86 15.78 10.55
C PHE A 273 -40.11 16.64 11.79
N GLY A 274 -39.41 17.77 11.96
CA GLY A 274 -39.47 18.56 13.20
C GLY A 274 -38.80 17.86 14.40
N ASP A 275 -38.03 16.80 14.16
CA ASP A 275 -37.36 16.00 15.19
C ASP A 275 -36.19 16.81 15.79
N MET A 276 -36.34 17.35 17.00
CA MET A 276 -35.21 17.91 17.76
C MET A 276 -34.45 16.78 18.50
N PRO A 277 -33.11 16.71 18.36
CA PRO A 277 -32.33 15.71 19.08
C PRO A 277 -32.40 15.99 20.58
N GLY A 278 -32.75 14.97 21.37
CA GLY A 278 -32.76 15.09 22.83
C GLY A 278 -31.34 15.34 23.40
N PRO A 279 -31.23 15.88 24.63
CA PRO A 279 -29.94 16.15 25.27
C PRO A 279 -29.00 14.93 25.35
N ARG A 280 -29.56 13.72 25.46
CA ARG A 280 -28.79 12.46 25.49
C ARG A 280 -28.26 12.03 24.13
N THR A 281 -29.02 12.28 23.06
CA THR A 281 -28.56 12.05 21.68
C THR A 281 -27.39 12.95 21.37
N VAL A 282 -27.43 14.21 21.81
CA VAL A 282 -26.31 15.15 21.71
C VAL A 282 -25.10 14.69 22.55
N LEU A 283 -25.33 14.28 23.80
CA LEU A 283 -24.26 13.78 24.68
C LEU A 283 -23.61 12.50 24.14
N GLY A 284 -24.41 11.52 23.72
CA GLY A 284 -23.92 10.26 23.16
C GLY A 284 -23.19 10.46 21.84
N ALA A 285 -23.71 11.31 20.95
CA ALA A 285 -23.02 11.73 19.73
C ALA A 285 -21.66 12.40 20.05
N ALA A 286 -21.60 13.27 21.06
CA ALA A 286 -20.34 13.89 21.48
C ALA A 286 -19.31 12.88 22.01
N ILE A 287 -19.74 11.90 22.83
CA ILE A 287 -18.88 10.81 23.34
C ILE A 287 -18.33 9.96 22.18
N VAL A 288 -19.19 9.61 21.24
CA VAL A 288 -18.83 8.82 20.06
C VAL A 288 -17.85 9.56 19.16
N ILE A 289 -18.09 10.84 18.87
CA ILE A 289 -17.18 11.69 18.09
C ILE A 289 -15.83 11.79 18.80
N ALA A 290 -15.81 12.00 20.12
CA ALA A 290 -14.59 12.06 20.91
C ALA A 290 -13.81 10.72 20.89
N GLY A 291 -14.50 9.58 20.98
CA GLY A 291 -13.89 8.25 20.83
C GLY A 291 -13.32 8.02 19.43
N GLY A 292 -14.02 8.48 18.39
CA GLY A 292 -13.57 8.44 17.00
C GLY A 292 -12.32 9.27 16.73
N ILE A 293 -12.29 10.50 17.23
CA ILE A 293 -11.13 11.39 17.18
C ILE A 293 -9.96 10.81 18.00
N GLY A 294 -10.25 10.22 19.16
CA GLY A 294 -9.26 9.51 19.99
C GLY A 294 -8.60 8.34 19.26
N LEU A 295 -9.37 7.58 18.47
CA LEU A 295 -8.86 6.47 17.66
C LEU A 295 -7.88 6.96 16.58
N LEU A 296 -8.18 8.10 15.96
CA LEU A 296 -7.28 8.77 15.00
C LEU A 296 -6.03 9.33 15.69
N GLY A 297 -6.17 9.78 16.95
CA GLY A 297 -5.04 10.17 17.81
C GLY A 297 -4.11 9.01 18.16
N LEU A 298 -4.61 7.77 18.27
CA LEU A 298 -3.80 6.56 18.44
C LEU A 298 -3.16 6.05 17.14
N GLU A 299 -3.72 6.42 15.98
CA GLU A 299 -3.13 6.16 14.66
C GLU A 299 -2.07 7.20 14.28
N ARG A 300 -1.93 8.29 15.05
CA ARG A 300 -0.63 8.96 15.11
C ARG A 300 0.33 7.93 15.67
N PRO A 301 1.41 7.58 14.95
CA PRO A 301 2.37 6.60 15.43
C PRO A 301 2.82 6.99 16.83
N ALA A 302 2.28 6.25 17.81
CA ALA A 302 2.48 6.52 19.22
C ALA A 302 3.98 6.60 19.45
N ALA A 303 4.43 7.72 20.00
CA ALA A 303 5.74 7.81 20.62
C ALA A 303 5.89 6.57 21.51
N VAL A 304 6.90 5.76 21.22
CA VAL A 304 7.18 4.50 21.90
C VAL A 304 7.38 4.81 23.39
N ARG A 305 6.31 4.67 24.16
CA ARG A 305 6.35 4.75 25.61
C ARG A 305 7.02 3.46 26.07
N ARG A 306 8.34 3.54 26.25
CA ARG A 306 9.19 2.48 26.82
C ARG A 306 8.52 1.96 28.10
N ARG A 307 8.02 0.72 28.07
CA ARG A 307 7.83 -0.04 29.31
C ARG A 307 9.17 -0.66 29.65
N SER A 308 9.80 -0.11 30.68
CA SER A 308 11.00 -0.63 31.32
C SER A 308 10.78 -2.09 31.68
N CYS A 309 11.58 -2.99 31.10
CA CYS A 309 11.66 -4.36 31.58
C CYS A 309 12.41 -4.34 32.93
N PRO A 310 11.95 -5.02 33.99
CA PRO A 310 12.75 -5.17 35.20
C PRO A 310 13.99 -6.03 34.88
N PRO A 311 15.13 -5.80 35.55
CA PRO A 311 16.32 -6.62 35.33
C PRO A 311 16.04 -8.09 35.71
N PRO A 312 16.66 -9.06 35.03
CA PRO A 312 16.47 -10.46 35.36
C PRO A 312 16.98 -10.73 36.78
N ARG A 313 16.13 -11.34 37.61
CA ARG A 313 16.54 -11.88 38.91
C ARG A 313 17.60 -12.97 38.68
N ARG A 314 18.75 -12.84 39.34
CA ARG A 314 19.68 -13.94 39.57
C ARG A 314 18.89 -15.12 40.11
N ARG A 315 18.91 -16.26 39.41
CA ARG A 315 18.51 -17.54 39.97
C ARG A 315 19.70 -18.07 40.75
N ASP A 316 19.48 -18.31 42.04
CA ASP A 316 20.39 -19.03 42.91
C ASP A 316 20.69 -20.41 42.32
N ARG A 317 21.98 -20.75 42.28
CA ARG A 317 22.45 -22.12 42.04
C ARG A 317 22.14 -22.94 43.30
N PRO A 318 21.55 -24.15 43.17
CA PRO A 318 21.67 -25.13 44.24
C PRO A 318 23.09 -25.67 44.27
N ASP A 319 23.66 -25.71 45.47
CA ASP A 319 24.97 -26.28 45.76
C ASP A 319 25.02 -27.79 45.48
N GLY A 320 26.16 -28.23 44.96
CA GLY A 320 26.58 -29.63 44.97
C GLY A 320 26.55 -30.33 43.62
N PHE A 321 27.61 -30.18 42.84
CA PHE A 321 28.27 -31.25 42.06
C PHE A 321 29.62 -30.71 41.55
N PRO A 322 30.74 -31.44 41.70
CA PRO A 322 32.07 -30.86 41.49
C PRO A 322 32.45 -30.73 40.01
N ASP A 323 33.26 -29.71 39.75
CA ASP A 323 33.98 -29.46 38.50
C ASP A 323 34.79 -30.68 38.06
N ARG A 324 34.58 -31.11 36.81
CA ARG A 324 35.63 -31.78 36.04
C ARG A 324 35.70 -31.25 34.62
N ALA A 325 36.82 -30.62 34.35
CA ALA A 325 37.31 -30.29 33.02
C ALA A 325 37.55 -31.56 32.19
N VAL A 326 37.07 -31.60 30.94
CA VAL A 326 37.69 -32.40 29.87
C VAL A 326 37.57 -31.64 28.54
N ARG A 327 38.71 -31.58 27.84
CA ARG A 327 38.97 -30.98 26.53
C ARG A 327 38.59 -31.97 25.38
N PRO A 328 38.75 -31.61 24.08
CA PRO A 328 37.88 -32.03 22.98
C PRO A 328 38.30 -33.32 22.28
N GLY A 329 37.36 -33.98 21.58
CA GLY A 329 37.69 -35.03 20.60
C GLY A 329 36.54 -35.99 20.25
N SER A 330 36.02 -35.83 19.03
CA SER A 330 35.63 -36.86 18.05
C SER A 330 34.71 -38.06 18.39
N CYS A 331 33.79 -38.28 17.43
CA CYS A 331 33.40 -39.57 16.81
C CYS A 331 32.06 -40.24 17.19
N CYS A 332 31.38 -40.62 16.10
CA CYS A 332 30.48 -41.76 15.88
C CYS A 332 28.99 -41.67 16.27
N GLY A 333 28.16 -41.45 15.25
CA GLY A 333 27.37 -42.52 14.62
C GLY A 333 25.93 -42.75 15.11
N PRO A 334 24.99 -43.16 14.21
CA PRO A 334 23.54 -42.99 14.39
C PRO A 334 22.83 -44.27 14.88
N LEU A 335 21.58 -44.11 15.35
CA LEU A 335 20.66 -45.22 15.58
C LEU A 335 19.27 -44.92 15.00
N ASP A 336 18.82 -45.88 14.19
CA ASP A 336 17.55 -45.98 13.49
C ASP A 336 16.50 -46.83 14.26
N PHE A 337 15.24 -46.70 13.80
CA PHE A 337 14.13 -47.68 13.77
C PHE A 337 13.31 -47.95 15.07
N PRO A 338 12.04 -48.43 14.99
CA PRO A 338 11.45 -49.26 13.92
C PRO A 338 9.99 -49.00 13.45
N ALA A 339 9.64 -49.75 12.40
CA ALA A 339 8.36 -49.89 11.71
C ALA A 339 7.53 -51.12 12.20
N GLN A 340 6.25 -51.18 11.82
CA GLN A 340 5.38 -52.38 11.71
C GLN A 340 4.49 -52.17 10.46
N THR A 341 4.44 -52.96 9.37
CA THR A 341 4.27 -54.41 9.02
C THR A 341 2.84 -54.90 8.83
N GLY A 342 2.58 -55.53 7.66
CA GLY A 342 1.48 -56.46 7.33
C GLY A 342 0.84 -56.17 5.95
N ASP A 343 1.33 -56.67 4.80
CA ASP A 343 1.15 -58.01 4.15
C ASP A 343 -0.36 -58.31 3.84
N ARG A 344 -0.87 -58.74 2.67
CA ARG A 344 -0.36 -59.63 1.61
C ARG A 344 -1.38 -59.73 0.43
N ALA A 345 -0.89 -60.16 -0.76
CA ALA A 345 -1.55 -61.00 -1.79
C ALA A 345 -2.24 -60.43 -3.07
N ARG A 346 -2.17 -61.28 -4.12
CA ARG A 346 -2.28 -61.09 -5.58
C ARG A 346 -3.68 -61.35 -6.16
N GLY A 347 -3.96 -60.86 -7.38
CA GLY A 347 -4.79 -61.59 -8.36
C GLY A 347 -5.82 -60.80 -9.20
N THR A 348 -5.47 -60.56 -10.48
CA THR A 348 -6.31 -60.66 -11.71
C THR A 348 -7.64 -59.87 -11.91
N SER A 349 -7.71 -59.26 -13.11
CA SER A 349 -8.87 -59.17 -14.04
C SER A 349 -9.81 -57.94 -14.05
N ARG A 350 -9.65 -57.16 -15.14
CA ARG A 350 -10.65 -56.55 -16.06
C ARG A 350 -11.86 -55.74 -15.53
N SER A 351 -11.93 -54.48 -16.02
CA SER A 351 -13.07 -53.78 -16.68
C SER A 351 -13.05 -52.29 -16.27
N GLY A 352 -13.30 -51.27 -17.08
CA GLY A 352 -13.61 -51.10 -18.49
C GLY A 352 -13.38 -49.61 -18.85
N SER A 353 -13.13 -49.36 -20.13
CA SER A 353 -12.84 -48.09 -20.84
C SER A 353 -13.96 -47.02 -20.74
N PRO A 354 -13.95 -45.91 -21.52
CA PRO A 354 -12.90 -44.97 -21.97
C PRO A 354 -13.27 -43.49 -21.61
N PRO A 355 -12.47 -42.46 -21.95
CA PRO A 355 -12.93 -41.06 -21.81
C PRO A 355 -14.11 -40.76 -22.76
N PRO A 356 -15.08 -39.90 -22.37
CA PRO A 356 -16.19 -39.56 -23.24
C PRO A 356 -15.76 -38.68 -24.44
N PRO A 357 -16.52 -38.74 -25.54
CA PRO A 357 -16.09 -38.38 -26.88
C PRO A 357 -16.12 -36.87 -27.17
N SER A 358 -15.21 -36.44 -28.04
CA SER A 358 -15.25 -35.17 -28.77
C SER A 358 -16.48 -35.13 -29.67
N LEU A 359 -17.42 -34.24 -29.37
CA LEU A 359 -18.55 -33.91 -30.23
C LEU A 359 -18.23 -32.65 -31.04
N GLU A 360 -17.94 -32.84 -32.32
CA GLU A 360 -18.08 -31.82 -33.36
C GLU A 360 -19.55 -31.46 -33.52
N ILE A 361 -19.90 -30.18 -33.42
CA ILE A 361 -21.14 -29.61 -33.98
C ILE A 361 -20.83 -28.24 -34.61
N THR A 362 -20.68 -28.29 -35.94
CA THR A 362 -21.16 -27.39 -37.01
C THR A 362 -21.57 -25.93 -36.72
N MET A 363 -21.06 -25.03 -37.57
CA MET A 363 -21.56 -23.67 -37.80
C MET A 363 -22.85 -23.67 -38.64
N ASP A 364 -23.87 -22.90 -38.23
CA ASP A 364 -24.56 -21.82 -38.99
C ASP A 364 -25.72 -21.25 -38.14
N THR A 365 -25.88 -19.95 -37.84
CA THR A 365 -26.37 -18.86 -38.74
C THR A 365 -26.18 -17.46 -38.09
N PRO A 366 -26.33 -16.34 -38.84
CA PRO A 366 -25.62 -15.07 -38.64
C PRO A 366 -26.40 -14.00 -37.86
N GLY A 367 -25.69 -13.14 -37.12
CA GLY A 367 -26.32 -11.92 -36.59
C GLY A 367 -25.63 -11.17 -35.45
N ALA A 368 -24.33 -10.88 -35.55
CA ALA A 368 -23.71 -9.67 -34.97
C ALA A 368 -22.21 -9.71 -35.28
N THR A 369 -21.76 -8.93 -36.26
CA THR A 369 -20.34 -8.77 -36.53
C THR A 369 -19.66 -8.17 -35.28
N PRO A 370 -18.71 -8.88 -34.65
CA PRO A 370 -17.91 -8.27 -33.58
C PRO A 370 -17.22 -7.05 -34.18
N LYS A 371 -17.22 -5.90 -33.49
CA LYS A 371 -16.33 -4.77 -33.87
C LYS A 371 -14.95 -5.37 -34.02
N ARG A 372 -14.52 -5.55 -35.27
CA ARG A 372 -13.34 -6.34 -35.63
C ARG A 372 -12.19 -5.64 -34.92
N ARG A 373 -11.69 -6.22 -33.82
CA ARG A 373 -10.49 -5.71 -33.14
C ARG A 373 -9.47 -5.52 -34.24
N LEU A 374 -8.96 -4.31 -34.41
CA LEU A 374 -7.91 -4.04 -35.38
C LEU A 374 -6.80 -5.06 -35.15
N THR A 375 -6.57 -5.89 -36.15
CA THR A 375 -5.58 -6.96 -36.09
C THR A 375 -4.43 -6.62 -37.01
N LEU A 376 -3.27 -7.23 -36.76
CA LEU A 376 -2.08 -7.09 -37.58
C LEU A 376 -2.34 -7.51 -39.05
N ALA A 377 -3.28 -8.44 -39.26
CA ALA A 377 -3.74 -8.86 -40.58
C ALA A 377 -4.47 -7.76 -41.36
N MET A 378 -5.24 -6.90 -40.68
CA MET A 378 -5.95 -5.79 -41.33
C MET A 378 -5.00 -4.70 -41.81
N ILE A 379 -3.90 -4.46 -41.09
CA ILE A 379 -2.84 -3.53 -41.51
C ILE A 379 -2.06 -4.12 -42.70
N ALA A 380 -1.78 -5.41 -42.66
CA ALA A 380 -1.11 -6.14 -43.74
C ALA A 380 -1.90 -6.09 -45.05
N GLU A 381 -3.20 -6.38 -44.99
CA GLU A 381 -4.12 -6.31 -46.13
C GLU A 381 -4.19 -4.89 -46.73
N ARG A 382 -4.25 -3.86 -45.89
CA ARG A 382 -4.44 -2.46 -46.33
C ARG A 382 -3.17 -1.82 -46.90
N LEU A 383 -2.00 -2.37 -46.60
CA LEU A 383 -0.71 -1.94 -47.16
C LEU A 383 -0.19 -2.86 -48.26
N ASP A 384 -0.91 -3.93 -48.59
CA ASP A 384 -0.48 -5.00 -49.49
C ASP A 384 0.89 -5.59 -49.09
N LEU A 385 1.01 -5.92 -47.81
CA LEU A 385 2.21 -6.50 -47.21
C LEU A 385 1.86 -7.81 -46.52
N SER A 386 2.85 -8.70 -46.36
CA SER A 386 2.66 -9.87 -45.51
C SER A 386 2.51 -9.46 -44.03
N THR A 387 1.76 -10.25 -43.25
CA THR A 387 1.67 -10.07 -41.79
C THR A 387 3.04 -10.16 -41.10
N ALA A 388 3.97 -10.95 -41.67
CA ALA A 388 5.35 -11.02 -41.21
C ALA A 388 6.10 -9.70 -41.45
N THR A 389 5.92 -9.07 -42.61
CA THR A 389 6.52 -7.78 -42.98
C THR A 389 5.99 -6.65 -42.09
N VAL A 390 4.67 -6.58 -41.87
CA VAL A 390 4.07 -5.60 -40.94
C VAL A 390 4.56 -5.82 -39.51
N SER A 391 4.67 -7.08 -39.07
CA SER A 391 5.21 -7.40 -37.74
C SER A 391 6.69 -7.04 -37.60
N LEU A 392 7.49 -7.14 -38.65
CA LEU A 392 8.90 -6.71 -38.66
C LEU A 392 9.02 -5.19 -38.68
N ALA A 393 8.17 -4.51 -39.45
CA ALA A 393 8.11 -3.07 -39.53
C ALA A 393 7.74 -2.43 -38.19
N LEU A 394 6.68 -2.91 -37.53
CA LEU A 394 6.27 -2.44 -36.19
C LEU A 394 7.32 -2.72 -35.09
N ARG A 395 8.24 -3.67 -35.32
CA ARG A 395 9.39 -3.97 -34.46
C ARG A 395 10.66 -3.19 -34.84
N ASN A 396 10.57 -2.25 -35.77
CA ASN A 396 11.71 -1.48 -36.28
C ASN A 396 12.86 -2.33 -36.84
N SER A 397 12.55 -3.48 -37.46
CA SER A 397 13.58 -4.36 -38.05
C SER A 397 14.24 -3.71 -39.28
N SER A 398 15.56 -3.83 -39.37
CA SER A 398 16.36 -3.42 -40.54
C SER A 398 16.12 -4.26 -41.79
N LEU A 399 15.45 -5.42 -41.67
CA LEU A 399 15.04 -6.27 -42.79
C LEU A 399 13.91 -5.66 -43.63
N VAL A 400 13.31 -4.57 -43.17
CA VAL A 400 12.24 -3.84 -43.88
C VAL A 400 12.76 -2.46 -44.26
N ALA A 401 12.63 -2.11 -45.54
CA ALA A 401 12.99 -0.80 -46.07
C ALA A 401 12.36 0.33 -45.22
N GLU A 402 13.15 1.38 -44.96
CA GLU A 402 12.74 2.57 -44.19
C GLU A 402 11.36 3.10 -44.61
N GLU A 403 11.15 3.20 -45.93
CA GLU A 403 9.92 3.72 -46.52
C GLU A 403 8.70 2.85 -46.21
N THR A 404 8.84 1.52 -46.35
CA THR A 404 7.80 0.56 -45.95
C THR A 404 7.53 0.61 -44.46
N ARG A 405 8.57 0.81 -43.64
CA ARG A 405 8.45 0.89 -42.18
C ARG A 405 7.67 2.12 -41.73
N LYS A 406 7.96 3.28 -42.32
CA LYS A 406 7.20 4.53 -42.08
C LYS A 406 5.74 4.39 -42.47
N ARG A 407 5.45 3.79 -43.63
CA ARG A 407 4.07 3.52 -44.09
C ARG A 407 3.28 2.63 -43.13
N VAL A 408 3.93 1.61 -42.57
CA VAL A 408 3.30 0.72 -41.58
C VAL A 408 2.98 1.44 -40.27
N HIS A 409 3.92 2.23 -39.73
CA HIS A 409 3.70 2.99 -38.50
C HIS A 409 2.63 4.06 -38.64
N ALA A 410 2.66 4.82 -39.75
CA ALA A 410 1.66 5.85 -40.01
C ALA A 410 0.23 5.27 -40.07
N LEU A 411 0.05 4.13 -40.74
CA LEU A 411 -1.26 3.49 -40.80
C LEU A 411 -1.68 2.87 -39.46
N ALA A 412 -0.74 2.30 -38.70
CA ALA A 412 -1.04 1.77 -37.37
C ALA A 412 -1.52 2.89 -36.41
N GLU A 413 -0.90 4.06 -36.50
CA GLU A 413 -1.26 5.26 -35.72
C GLU A 413 -2.63 5.82 -36.15
N GLU A 414 -2.86 5.96 -37.46
CA GLU A 414 -4.15 6.40 -38.03
C GLU A 414 -5.31 5.50 -37.57
N LEU A 415 -5.10 4.18 -37.56
CA LEU A 415 -6.11 3.22 -37.15
C LEU A 415 -6.23 3.07 -35.63
N GLY A 416 -5.32 3.65 -34.83
CA GLY A 416 -5.27 3.43 -33.38
C GLY A 416 -4.90 1.99 -33.00
N TYR A 417 -4.18 1.28 -33.87
CA TYR A 417 -3.70 -0.07 -33.59
C TYR A 417 -2.51 -0.05 -32.63
N ILE A 418 -2.73 -0.54 -31.42
CA ILE A 418 -1.67 -0.73 -30.44
C ILE A 418 -1.08 -2.14 -30.65
N TYR A 419 0.20 -2.19 -31.01
CA TYR A 419 0.92 -3.45 -31.18
C TYR A 419 0.89 -4.27 -29.88
N ASN A 420 0.30 -5.46 -29.95
CA ASN A 420 0.18 -6.34 -28.79
C ASN A 420 1.52 -7.05 -28.53
N ARG A 421 2.34 -6.45 -27.64
CA ARG A 421 3.64 -7.00 -27.22
C ARG A 421 3.52 -8.40 -26.60
N SER A 422 2.42 -8.72 -25.92
CA SER A 422 2.20 -10.03 -25.28
C SER A 422 2.00 -11.16 -26.29
N ALA A 423 1.36 -10.88 -27.44
CA ALA A 423 1.27 -11.84 -28.54
C ALA A 423 2.61 -11.99 -29.29
N ALA A 424 3.42 -10.93 -29.32
CA ALA A 424 4.76 -10.94 -29.90
C ALA A 424 5.79 -11.67 -29.03
N SER A 425 5.68 -11.57 -27.70
CA SER A 425 6.57 -12.22 -26.73
C SER A 425 6.44 -13.74 -26.75
N LEU A 426 5.23 -14.28 -26.99
CA LEU A 426 5.02 -15.72 -27.19
C LEU A 426 5.83 -16.32 -28.34
N ARG A 427 6.21 -15.50 -29.33
CA ARG A 427 7.00 -15.92 -30.50
C ARG A 427 8.50 -15.60 -30.38
N THR A 428 8.88 -14.69 -29.48
CA THR A 428 10.26 -14.21 -29.30
C THR A 428 10.89 -14.62 -27.96
N ALA A 429 10.13 -15.28 -27.09
CA ALA A 429 10.51 -15.69 -25.74
C ALA A 429 10.97 -14.56 -24.79
N ARG A 430 10.80 -13.28 -25.18
CA ARG A 430 11.16 -12.09 -24.39
C ARG A 430 9.98 -11.17 -24.16
N THR A 431 9.83 -10.65 -22.96
CA THR A 431 8.75 -9.74 -22.57
C THR A 431 9.15 -8.27 -22.61
N ASN A 432 10.45 -7.99 -22.64
CA ASN A 432 11.06 -6.67 -22.40
C ASN A 432 10.64 -6.06 -21.06
N ILE A 433 10.34 -6.89 -20.05
CA ILE A 433 9.98 -6.44 -18.72
C ILE A 433 11.17 -6.66 -17.80
N VAL A 434 11.58 -5.62 -17.09
CA VAL A 434 12.58 -5.70 -16.03
C VAL A 434 11.95 -5.28 -14.71
N GLY A 435 12.11 -6.11 -13.69
CA GLY A 435 11.72 -5.74 -12.33
C GLY A 435 12.80 -4.89 -11.66
N LEU A 436 12.42 -3.77 -11.07
CA LEU A 436 13.31 -2.96 -10.23
C LEU A 436 12.79 -2.95 -8.80
N VAL A 437 13.56 -3.50 -7.87
CA VAL A 437 13.15 -3.70 -6.48
C VAL A 437 14.04 -2.84 -5.58
N VAL A 438 13.45 -1.87 -4.89
CA VAL A 438 14.17 -0.87 -4.08
C VAL A 438 13.65 -0.79 -2.65
N HIS A 439 14.51 -0.32 -1.75
CA HIS A 439 14.20 -0.21 -0.32
C HIS A 439 13.12 0.81 -0.01
N ASP A 440 13.33 2.09 -0.36
CA ASP A 440 12.35 3.14 -0.11
C ASP A 440 12.50 4.30 -1.10
N ILE A 441 11.48 4.51 -1.94
CA ILE A 441 11.47 5.61 -2.92
C ILE A 441 11.35 6.98 -2.27
N LEU A 442 10.96 7.04 -0.99
CA LEU A 442 10.89 8.30 -0.24
C LEU A 442 12.27 8.85 0.11
N ASN A 443 13.33 8.03 0.02
CA ASN A 443 14.71 8.52 0.02
C ASN A 443 15.11 8.90 -1.42
N PRO A 444 15.41 10.20 -1.68
CA PRO A 444 15.83 10.66 -3.00
C PRO A 444 17.01 9.90 -3.62
N TYR A 445 17.89 9.32 -2.80
CA TYR A 445 18.93 8.39 -3.27
C TYR A 445 18.39 7.31 -4.21
N PHE A 446 17.27 6.66 -3.84
CA PHE A 446 16.64 5.64 -4.68
C PHE A 446 15.89 6.25 -5.86
N ALA A 447 15.36 7.47 -5.75
CA ALA A 447 14.68 8.13 -6.86
C ALA A 447 15.64 8.43 -8.01
N GLU A 448 16.83 8.96 -7.71
CA GLU A 448 17.90 9.18 -8.71
C GLU A 448 18.38 7.87 -9.33
N LEU A 449 18.58 6.83 -8.51
CA LEU A 449 18.96 5.51 -8.99
C LEU A 449 17.89 4.93 -9.94
N VAL A 450 16.61 4.99 -9.56
CA VAL A 450 15.49 4.54 -10.39
C VAL A 450 15.47 5.31 -11.71
N SER A 451 15.64 6.63 -11.67
CA SER A 451 15.66 7.46 -12.88
C SER A 451 16.79 7.08 -13.83
N ALA A 452 18.00 6.79 -13.30
CA ALA A 452 19.13 6.34 -14.10
C ALA A 452 18.88 4.95 -14.72
N VAL A 453 18.32 4.02 -13.95
CA VAL A 453 17.94 2.68 -14.44
C VAL A 453 16.88 2.77 -15.54
N GLU A 454 15.80 3.54 -15.31
CA GLU A 454 14.73 3.72 -16.30
C GLU A 454 15.23 4.36 -17.59
N THR A 455 16.11 5.36 -17.48
CA THR A 455 16.72 6.01 -18.65
C THR A 455 17.54 5.01 -19.47
N GLU A 456 18.41 4.23 -18.83
CA GLU A 456 19.29 3.29 -19.53
C GLU A 456 18.52 2.10 -20.12
N LEU A 457 17.60 1.50 -19.36
CA LEU A 457 16.77 0.40 -19.83
C LEU A 457 15.76 0.85 -20.92
N GLY A 458 15.20 2.05 -20.77
CA GLY A 458 14.28 2.65 -21.73
C GLY A 458 14.91 2.85 -23.11
N ARG A 459 16.19 3.23 -23.18
CA ARG A 459 16.96 3.33 -24.44
C ARG A 459 17.04 2.01 -25.19
N GLN A 460 16.94 0.88 -24.48
CA GLN A 460 16.94 -0.48 -25.03
C GLN A 460 15.53 -1.07 -25.19
N GLY A 461 14.49 -0.23 -25.07
CA GLY A 461 13.09 -0.62 -25.25
C GLY A 461 12.52 -1.49 -24.13
N GLN A 462 13.24 -1.62 -23.01
CA GLN A 462 12.79 -2.34 -21.81
C GLN A 462 11.78 -1.50 -21.03
N THR A 463 10.79 -2.16 -20.46
CA THR A 463 9.80 -1.60 -19.55
C THR A 463 10.16 -1.97 -18.12
N VAL A 464 10.31 -0.97 -17.27
CA VAL A 464 10.61 -1.17 -15.84
C VAL A 464 9.31 -1.31 -15.05
N ILE A 465 9.23 -2.31 -14.18
CA ILE A 465 8.19 -2.45 -13.15
C ILE A 465 8.85 -2.29 -11.78
N LEU A 466 8.45 -1.26 -11.05
CA LEU A 466 9.03 -0.89 -9.77
C LEU A 466 8.32 -1.57 -8.58
N CYS A 467 9.10 -2.03 -7.60
CA CYS A 467 8.64 -2.47 -6.29
C CYS A 467 9.34 -1.69 -5.18
N ASN A 468 8.58 -0.97 -4.37
CA ASN A 468 9.04 -0.37 -3.12
C ASN A 468 8.74 -1.33 -1.95
N HIS A 469 9.75 -2.03 -1.45
CA HIS A 469 9.54 -3.07 -0.42
C HIS A 469 9.54 -2.55 1.02
N GLY A 470 10.17 -1.42 1.34
CA GLY A 470 10.19 -0.87 2.71
C GLY A 470 10.73 -1.83 3.77
N ASP A 471 11.73 -2.65 3.40
CA ASP A 471 12.24 -3.80 4.18
C ASP A 471 11.23 -4.90 4.54
N ASP A 472 10.08 -4.95 3.86
CA ASP A 472 9.12 -6.06 3.97
C ASP A 472 9.54 -7.27 3.11
N LEU A 473 10.04 -8.31 3.76
CA LEU A 473 10.44 -9.58 3.13
C LEU A 473 9.30 -10.28 2.40
N VAL A 474 8.06 -10.16 2.89
CA VAL A 474 6.89 -10.77 2.24
C VAL A 474 6.60 -10.04 0.94
N ARG A 475 6.65 -8.72 0.95
CA ARG A 475 6.44 -7.90 -0.26
C ARG A 475 7.51 -8.16 -1.31
N GLN A 476 8.78 -8.21 -0.91
CA GLN A 476 9.88 -8.56 -1.82
C GLN A 476 9.63 -9.94 -2.45
N ARG A 477 9.38 -10.97 -1.63
CA ARG A 477 9.22 -12.35 -2.12
C ARG A 477 8.03 -12.48 -3.07
N HIS A 478 6.90 -11.87 -2.73
CA HIS A 478 5.72 -11.85 -3.60
C HIS A 478 5.99 -11.16 -4.94
N PHE A 479 6.75 -10.07 -4.94
CA PHE A 479 7.11 -9.38 -6.18
C PHE A 479 8.07 -10.20 -7.05
N MET A 480 9.06 -10.86 -6.45
CA MET A 480 9.96 -11.77 -7.18
C MET A 480 9.20 -12.93 -7.84
N GLU A 481 8.25 -13.55 -7.12
CA GLU A 481 7.37 -14.59 -7.67
C GLU A 481 6.49 -14.05 -8.82
N THR A 482 6.01 -12.82 -8.69
CA THR A 482 5.21 -12.15 -9.71
C THR A 482 6.02 -11.93 -11.00
N LEU A 483 7.29 -11.51 -10.89
CA LEU A 483 8.17 -11.36 -12.06
C LEU A 483 8.38 -12.68 -12.80
N LEU A 484 8.55 -13.80 -12.08
CA LEU A 484 8.63 -15.13 -12.70
C LEU A 484 7.34 -15.50 -13.43
N GLN A 485 6.17 -15.24 -12.82
CA GLN A 485 4.86 -15.51 -13.44
C GLN A 485 4.64 -14.70 -14.72
N TYR A 486 5.09 -13.45 -14.75
CA TYR A 486 5.04 -12.60 -15.94
C TYR A 486 6.16 -12.87 -16.95
N ARG A 487 7.09 -13.80 -16.66
CA ARG A 487 8.28 -14.08 -17.46
C ARG A 487 9.08 -12.80 -17.75
N ALA A 488 9.31 -12.01 -16.72
CA ALA A 488 10.21 -10.86 -16.81
C ALA A 488 11.56 -11.31 -17.36
N ASP A 489 12.20 -10.45 -18.15
CA ASP A 489 13.48 -10.74 -18.77
C ASP A 489 14.63 -10.62 -17.76
N GLY A 490 14.46 -9.82 -16.69
CA GLY A 490 15.46 -9.67 -15.65
C GLY A 490 14.99 -8.87 -14.43
N MET A 491 15.85 -8.79 -13.41
CA MET A 491 15.59 -8.10 -12.15
C MET A 491 16.83 -7.32 -11.66
N ILE A 492 16.62 -6.09 -11.23
CA ILE A 492 17.58 -5.32 -10.41
C ILE A 492 17.01 -5.28 -9.00
N LEU A 493 17.76 -5.76 -8.03
CA LEU A 493 17.30 -5.97 -6.66
C LEU A 493 18.18 -5.24 -5.65
N CYS A 494 17.60 -4.38 -4.83
CA CYS A 494 18.11 -4.02 -3.52
C CYS A 494 17.51 -4.98 -2.49
N PRO A 495 18.27 -5.91 -1.90
CA PRO A 495 17.74 -6.82 -0.90
C PRO A 495 17.15 -6.10 0.33
N ALA A 496 15.95 -6.50 0.73
CA ALA A 496 15.35 -6.15 2.00
C ALA A 496 16.21 -6.60 3.16
N ALA A 497 16.17 -5.84 4.26
CA ALA A 497 16.85 -6.22 5.49
C ALA A 497 16.43 -7.64 5.93
N GLY A 498 17.41 -8.47 6.28
CA GLY A 498 17.18 -9.88 6.62
C GLY A 498 16.90 -10.82 5.43
N SER A 499 17.05 -10.36 4.19
CA SER A 499 16.98 -11.23 3.01
C SER A 499 18.02 -12.35 3.11
N LYS A 500 17.61 -13.56 2.75
CA LYS A 500 18.48 -14.72 2.75
C LYS A 500 19.02 -15.01 1.34
N PRO A 501 20.30 -15.40 1.19
CA PRO A 501 20.86 -15.82 -0.09
C PRO A 501 20.00 -16.84 -0.84
N GLN A 502 19.43 -17.82 -0.11
CA GLN A 502 18.61 -18.88 -0.72
C GLN A 502 17.33 -18.35 -1.38
N ASP A 503 16.78 -17.23 -0.90
CA ASP A 503 15.56 -16.65 -1.47
C ASP A 503 15.82 -16.04 -2.86
N VAL A 504 17.00 -15.46 -3.06
CA VAL A 504 17.41 -14.89 -4.36
C VAL A 504 17.96 -15.97 -5.29
N ALA A 505 18.75 -16.92 -4.76
CA ALA A 505 19.27 -18.05 -5.55
C ALA A 505 18.15 -18.80 -6.28
N ARG A 506 17.04 -19.10 -5.58
CA ARG A 506 15.88 -19.77 -6.19
C ARG A 506 15.30 -19.04 -7.40
N ILE A 507 15.32 -17.71 -7.39
CA ILE A 507 14.78 -16.89 -8.48
C ILE A 507 15.75 -16.89 -9.67
N VAL A 508 17.05 -16.82 -9.38
CA VAL A 508 18.11 -16.94 -10.39
C VAL A 508 18.10 -18.33 -11.03
N ASP A 509 18.02 -19.40 -10.23
CA ASP A 509 17.93 -20.79 -10.67
C ASP A 509 16.67 -21.08 -11.50
N ALA A 510 15.57 -20.35 -11.22
CA ALA A 510 14.35 -20.38 -12.01
C ALA A 510 14.47 -19.65 -13.37
N GLY A 511 15.64 -19.09 -13.67
CA GLY A 511 15.96 -18.50 -14.96
C GLY A 511 15.68 -17.00 -15.05
N LEU A 512 15.65 -16.26 -13.93
CA LEU A 512 15.53 -14.80 -13.92
C LEU A 512 16.89 -14.13 -13.67
N PRO A 513 17.55 -13.59 -14.72
CA PRO A 513 18.75 -12.76 -14.60
C PRO A 513 18.59 -11.69 -13.52
N THR A 514 19.53 -11.64 -12.57
CA THR A 514 19.44 -10.73 -11.42
C THR A 514 20.75 -9.97 -11.21
N VAL A 515 20.65 -8.68 -10.89
CA VAL A 515 21.77 -7.84 -10.44
C VAL A 515 21.39 -7.22 -9.09
N LEU A 516 22.32 -7.25 -8.13
CA LEU A 516 22.12 -6.62 -6.82
C LEU A 516 22.63 -5.18 -6.82
N ILE A 517 21.90 -4.29 -6.14
CA ILE A 517 22.25 -2.89 -5.95
C ILE A 517 22.12 -2.44 -4.50
N ALA A 518 22.93 -1.47 -4.09
CA ALA A 518 22.97 -0.82 -2.77
C ALA A 518 23.23 -1.76 -1.56
N ARG A 519 22.78 -3.00 -1.59
CA ARG A 519 22.98 -4.04 -0.59
C ARG A 519 23.34 -5.34 -1.32
N GLU A 520 24.24 -6.08 -0.71
CA GLU A 520 24.71 -7.38 -1.16
C GLU A 520 24.31 -8.52 -0.21
N LEU A 521 24.33 -9.73 -0.75
CA LEU A 521 24.17 -11.00 -0.03
C LEU A 521 25.48 -11.80 -0.22
N PRO A 522 26.31 -11.97 0.83
CA PRO A 522 27.66 -12.53 0.70
C PRO A 522 27.72 -13.93 0.06
N ASP A 523 26.71 -14.77 0.28
CA ASP A 523 26.70 -16.16 -0.20
C ASP A 523 26.09 -16.32 -1.61
N LEU A 524 26.20 -15.29 -2.47
CA LEU A 524 25.77 -15.31 -3.87
C LEU A 524 26.88 -14.84 -4.82
N PRO A 525 27.96 -15.63 -5.02
CA PRO A 525 29.12 -15.20 -5.78
C PRO A 525 28.85 -15.01 -7.29
N ASP A 526 27.83 -15.69 -7.84
CA ASP A 526 27.49 -15.66 -9.26
C ASP A 526 26.50 -14.54 -9.64
N VAL A 527 25.97 -13.81 -8.65
CA VAL A 527 25.04 -12.71 -8.88
C VAL A 527 25.80 -11.39 -8.86
N PRO A 528 25.83 -10.63 -9.98
CA PRO A 528 26.57 -9.37 -10.04
C PRO A 528 26.04 -8.36 -9.02
N VAL A 529 26.95 -7.61 -8.39
CA VAL A 529 26.67 -6.58 -7.39
C VAL A 529 27.26 -5.26 -7.85
N ILE A 530 26.41 -4.24 -7.99
CA ILE A 530 26.81 -2.86 -8.32
C ILE A 530 26.36 -1.95 -7.18
N ARG A 531 27.30 -1.37 -6.43
CA ARG A 531 26.97 -0.46 -5.31
C ARG A 531 28.04 0.61 -5.13
N GLY A 532 27.75 1.65 -4.36
CA GLY A 532 28.79 2.55 -3.88
C GLY A 532 29.63 1.90 -2.76
N ASP A 533 30.87 2.34 -2.60
CA ASP A 533 31.74 1.88 -1.52
C ASP A 533 31.36 2.52 -0.17
N ASP A 534 30.35 1.94 0.47
CA ASP A 534 29.82 2.39 1.77
C ASP A 534 30.88 2.50 2.87
N ARG A 535 31.86 1.59 2.87
CA ARG A 535 32.92 1.54 3.87
C ARG A 535 33.92 2.67 3.66
N ALA A 536 34.35 2.92 2.42
CA ALA A 536 35.22 4.05 2.11
C ALA A 536 34.51 5.40 2.31
N GLY A 537 33.23 5.47 1.95
CA GLY A 537 32.45 6.70 2.02
C GLY A 537 32.31 7.20 3.44
N ILE A 538 31.82 6.34 4.35
CA ILE A 538 31.59 6.73 5.75
C ILE A 538 32.93 7.03 6.44
N ARG A 539 33.98 6.28 6.09
CA ARG A 539 35.32 6.45 6.62
C ARG A 539 35.82 7.85 6.30
N SER A 540 35.64 8.32 5.06
CA SER A 540 36.04 9.67 4.66
C SER A 540 35.33 10.77 5.48
N ALA A 541 34.04 10.61 5.79
CA ALA A 541 33.30 11.55 6.61
C ALA A 541 33.81 11.58 8.07
N VAL A 542 34.14 10.41 8.62
CA VAL A 542 34.66 10.29 9.99
C VAL A 542 36.10 10.81 10.07
N GLU A 543 36.95 10.49 9.09
CA GLU A 543 38.31 11.02 8.98
C GLU A 543 38.32 12.55 8.88
N HIS A 544 37.38 13.13 8.13
CA HIS A 544 37.20 14.59 8.09
C HIS A 544 36.91 15.17 9.47
N LEU A 545 35.97 14.57 10.22
CA LEU A 545 35.65 15.01 11.58
C LEU A 545 36.84 14.85 12.55
N ILE A 546 37.59 13.75 12.44
CA ILE A 546 38.81 13.55 13.24
C ILE A 546 39.85 14.62 12.88
N SER A 547 39.99 14.98 11.60
CA SER A 547 40.93 16.02 11.14
C SER A 547 40.61 17.40 11.71
N LEU A 548 39.34 17.65 12.05
CA LEU A 548 38.88 18.86 12.75
C LEU A 548 39.15 18.81 14.26
N GLY A 549 39.60 17.68 14.81
CA GLY A 549 39.93 17.47 16.22
C GLY A 549 38.88 16.70 17.02
N HIS A 550 37.85 16.14 16.38
CA HIS A 550 36.80 15.39 17.09
C HIS A 550 37.29 14.02 17.57
N THR A 551 37.12 13.75 18.85
CA THR A 551 37.41 12.44 19.47
C THR A 551 36.15 11.70 19.95
N ARG A 552 35.04 12.43 20.11
CA ARG A 552 33.72 11.90 20.50
C ARG A 552 32.74 12.10 19.34
N ILE A 553 32.67 11.12 18.45
CA ILE A 553 31.85 11.14 17.24
C ILE A 553 30.73 10.13 17.42
N ALA A 554 29.47 10.57 17.36
CA ALA A 554 28.32 9.69 17.39
C ALA A 554 28.02 9.13 16.00
N LEU A 555 27.73 7.83 15.94
CA LEU A 555 27.23 7.16 14.75
C LEU A 555 25.72 6.94 14.90
N VAL A 556 24.92 7.52 14.01
CA VAL A 556 23.46 7.48 14.11
C VAL A 556 22.86 6.83 12.87
N GLY A 557 22.00 5.84 13.08
CA GLY A 557 21.30 5.13 12.01
C GLY A 557 21.88 3.75 11.71
N GLY A 558 21.08 2.98 10.98
CA GLY A 558 21.34 1.56 10.72
C GLY A 558 21.11 0.69 11.95
N HIS A 559 20.67 -0.53 11.70
CA HIS A 559 20.54 -1.54 12.75
C HIS A 559 21.64 -2.59 12.56
N PRO A 560 22.45 -2.88 13.59
CA PRO A 560 23.47 -3.92 13.51
C PRO A 560 22.92 -5.25 12.99
N GLY A 561 23.60 -5.83 12.00
CA GLY A 561 23.25 -7.15 11.46
C GLY A 561 21.98 -7.19 10.59
N THR A 562 21.44 -6.04 10.16
CA THR A 562 20.21 -6.01 9.35
C THR A 562 20.44 -5.93 7.84
N SER A 563 21.50 -5.26 7.39
CA SER A 563 21.87 -5.16 5.97
C SER A 563 23.37 -4.98 5.80
N SER A 564 23.89 -5.35 4.63
CA SER A 564 25.30 -5.16 4.25
C SER A 564 25.69 -3.69 4.24
N ALA A 565 24.88 -2.79 3.67
CA ALA A 565 25.15 -1.35 3.72
C ALA A 565 25.34 -0.84 5.16
N ALA A 566 24.51 -1.28 6.11
CA ALA A 566 24.65 -0.88 7.51
C ALA A 566 25.93 -1.44 8.16
N SER A 567 26.28 -2.69 7.85
CA SER A 567 27.51 -3.32 8.34
C SER A 567 28.77 -2.64 7.77
N GLU A 568 28.78 -2.33 6.48
CA GLU A 568 29.90 -1.66 5.80
C GLU A 568 30.09 -0.23 6.31
N ARG A 569 28.98 0.52 6.50
CA ARG A 569 29.05 1.88 7.08
C ARG A 569 29.56 1.86 8.54
N ARG A 570 29.18 0.85 9.32
CA ARG A 570 29.75 0.67 10.67
C ARG A 570 31.23 0.33 10.62
N ALA A 571 31.63 -0.58 9.73
CA ALA A 571 33.03 -0.98 9.58
C ALA A 571 33.92 0.21 9.19
N GLY A 572 33.47 1.07 8.28
CA GLY A 572 34.24 2.26 7.89
C GLY A 572 34.37 3.30 9.01
N TYR A 573 33.35 3.42 9.86
CA TYR A 573 33.44 4.23 11.09
C TYR A 573 34.48 3.65 12.06
N GLU A 574 34.45 2.34 12.30
CA GLU A 574 35.42 1.67 13.17
C GLU A 574 36.85 1.77 12.63
N ASP A 575 37.04 1.64 11.31
CA ASP A 575 38.34 1.79 10.65
C ASP A 575 38.92 3.20 10.81
N ALA A 576 38.09 4.23 10.63
CA ALA A 576 38.53 5.62 10.79
C ALA A 576 39.01 5.91 12.22
N LEU A 577 38.27 5.43 13.22
CA LEU A 577 38.65 5.55 14.63
C LEU A 577 39.94 4.79 14.92
N ALA A 578 40.04 3.54 14.45
CA ALA A 578 41.22 2.71 14.66
C ALA A 578 42.48 3.32 14.03
N ALA A 579 42.36 3.86 12.81
CA ALA A 579 43.45 4.55 12.12
C ALA A 579 43.96 5.79 12.88
N ALA A 580 43.08 6.46 13.63
CA ALA A 580 43.39 7.61 14.48
C ALA A 580 43.79 7.23 15.92
N GLY A 581 43.81 5.93 16.27
CA GLY A 581 44.07 5.47 17.63
C GLY A 581 42.94 5.78 18.63
N LEU A 582 41.72 6.05 18.15
CA LEU A 582 40.54 6.32 18.97
C LEU A 582 39.77 5.02 19.28
N PRO A 583 39.29 4.83 20.52
CA PRO A 583 38.53 3.64 20.88
C PRO A 583 37.11 3.69 20.29
N VAL A 584 36.59 2.53 19.88
CA VAL A 584 35.18 2.38 19.48
C VAL A 584 34.30 2.37 20.72
N ASP A 585 33.70 3.51 21.04
CA ASP A 585 32.76 3.65 22.15
C ASP A 585 31.34 3.27 21.70
N ARG A 586 30.86 2.09 22.13
CA ARG A 586 29.51 1.60 21.81
C ARG A 586 28.39 2.50 22.37
N THR A 587 28.68 3.37 23.33
CA THR A 587 27.69 4.32 23.86
C THR A 587 27.44 5.50 22.90
N LEU A 588 28.27 5.66 21.88
CA LEU A 588 28.13 6.64 20.81
C LEU A 588 27.49 6.07 19.54
N GLU A 589 27.02 4.82 19.58
CA GLU A 589 26.29 4.18 18.48
C GLU A 589 24.78 4.16 18.76
N PHE A 590 24.01 4.79 17.86
CA PHE A 590 22.58 4.98 18.02
C PHE A 590 21.81 4.37 16.85
N PRO A 591 21.37 3.10 16.97
CA PRO A 591 20.57 2.45 15.94
C PRO A 591 19.27 3.20 15.69
N ALA A 592 18.99 3.49 14.42
CA ALA A 592 17.78 4.19 14.00
C ALA A 592 17.39 3.83 12.56
N ASP A 593 16.10 3.94 12.25
CA ASP A 593 15.63 3.87 10.87
C ASP A 593 16.13 5.09 10.08
N GLY A 594 16.42 4.93 8.78
CA GLY A 594 16.96 6.00 7.93
C GLY A 594 15.97 7.11 7.53
N SER A 595 15.04 7.49 8.41
CA SER A 595 13.99 8.46 8.11
C SER A 595 14.22 9.82 8.78
N ARG A 596 13.69 10.89 8.16
CA ARG A 596 13.66 12.25 8.74
C ARG A 596 13.06 12.29 10.15
N ARG A 597 12.04 11.46 10.40
CA ARG A 597 11.42 11.40 11.72
C ARG A 597 12.34 10.75 12.75
N ALA A 598 12.96 9.62 12.41
CA ALA A 598 13.88 8.94 13.31
C ALA A 598 15.04 9.86 13.72
N GLY A 599 15.56 10.67 12.79
CA GLY A 599 16.62 11.65 13.07
C GLY A 599 16.20 12.71 14.09
N ARG A 600 14.96 13.20 14.02
CA ARG A 600 14.39 14.09 15.05
C ARG A 600 14.23 13.38 16.38
N ASP A 601 13.57 12.22 16.37
CA ASP A 601 13.14 11.52 17.59
C ASP A 601 14.35 11.01 18.40
N ILE A 602 15.47 10.66 17.75
CA ILE A 602 16.67 10.13 18.43
C ILE A 602 17.60 11.22 18.97
N CYS A 603 17.47 12.46 18.50
CA CYS A 603 18.41 13.55 18.76
C CYS A 603 18.64 13.80 20.27
N GLU A 604 17.59 13.70 21.09
CA GLU A 604 17.71 13.86 22.55
C GLU A 604 18.63 12.82 23.19
N THR A 605 18.49 11.56 22.76
CA THR A 605 19.31 10.45 23.28
C THR A 605 20.76 10.62 22.83
N VAL A 606 20.97 11.03 21.58
CA VAL A 606 22.31 11.32 21.03
C VAL A 606 22.99 12.45 21.82
N LEU A 607 22.31 13.57 22.05
CA LEU A 607 22.85 14.71 22.79
C LEU A 607 23.17 14.38 24.26
N GLY A 608 22.41 13.46 24.87
CA GLY A 608 22.64 12.96 26.22
C GLY A 608 23.98 12.22 26.39
N ALA A 609 24.50 11.60 25.32
CA ALA A 609 25.84 10.99 25.32
C ALA A 609 26.96 11.99 25.04
N HIS A 610 26.62 13.27 24.87
CA HIS A 610 27.55 14.37 24.71
C HIS A 610 28.61 14.16 23.61
N PRO A 611 28.20 13.86 22.36
CA PRO A 611 29.10 13.90 21.23
C PRO A 611 29.52 15.33 20.90
N THR A 612 30.66 15.45 20.23
CA THR A 612 31.13 16.70 19.60
C THR A 612 30.86 16.74 18.10
N ALA A 613 30.64 15.56 17.50
CA ALA A 613 30.22 15.42 16.12
C ALA A 613 29.24 14.25 15.96
N ILE A 614 28.40 14.29 14.94
CA ILE A 614 27.43 13.25 14.60
C ILE A 614 27.63 12.88 13.13
N VAL A 615 27.74 11.58 12.85
CA VAL A 615 27.72 11.00 11.50
C VAL A 615 26.45 10.18 11.37
N CYS A 616 25.59 10.58 10.43
CA CYS A 616 24.34 9.91 10.14
C CYS A 616 24.50 8.94 8.97
N PHE A 617 23.78 7.82 9.02
CA PHE A 617 23.78 6.84 7.94
C PHE A 617 23.18 7.37 6.66
N ASN A 618 22.33 8.40 6.68
CA ASN A 618 21.87 9.06 5.47
C ASN A 618 21.46 10.52 5.72
N ASP A 619 21.25 11.25 4.64
CA ASP A 619 20.89 12.67 4.65
C ASP A 619 19.52 12.90 5.24
N LEU A 620 18.55 12.01 4.99
CA LEU A 620 17.23 12.14 5.60
C LEU A 620 17.31 12.13 7.13
N LEU A 621 18.10 11.23 7.70
CA LEU A 621 18.34 11.15 9.13
C LEU A 621 19.08 12.40 9.65
N ALA A 622 20.11 12.85 8.92
CA ALA A 622 20.86 14.06 9.26
C ALA A 622 19.96 15.31 9.25
N LEU A 623 19.19 15.53 8.19
CA LEU A 623 18.22 16.63 8.09
C LEU A 623 17.18 16.56 9.20
N GLY A 624 16.72 15.35 9.56
CA GLY A 624 15.90 15.13 10.74
C GLY A 624 16.57 15.63 12.02
N ALA A 625 17.82 15.25 12.26
CA ALA A 625 18.60 15.73 13.40
C ALA A 625 18.78 17.26 13.36
N MET A 626 19.08 17.86 12.20
CA MET A 626 19.22 19.32 12.04
C MET A 626 17.95 20.06 12.47
N MET A 627 16.77 19.57 12.09
CA MET A 627 15.50 20.18 12.49
C MET A 627 15.36 20.24 14.01
N GLU A 628 15.70 19.15 14.71
CA GLU A 628 15.57 19.08 16.16
C GLU A 628 16.68 19.84 16.90
N LEU A 629 17.92 19.82 16.38
CA LEU A 629 19.03 20.63 16.88
C LEU A 629 18.66 22.11 16.82
N LYS A 630 18.16 22.59 15.67
CA LYS A 630 17.72 23.97 15.49
C LYS A 630 16.59 24.35 16.45
N ARG A 631 15.62 23.46 16.69
CA ARG A 631 14.54 23.68 17.66
C ARG A 631 15.07 23.86 19.09
N ARG A 632 16.22 23.25 19.41
CA ARG A 632 16.91 23.36 20.70
C ARG A 632 17.90 24.53 20.75
N GLY A 633 17.98 25.35 19.70
CA GLY A 633 18.93 26.45 19.60
C GLY A 633 20.38 26.00 19.36
N ILE A 634 20.59 24.74 18.96
CA ILE A 634 21.89 24.18 18.61
C ILE A 634 22.04 24.25 17.10
N GLU A 635 23.06 24.92 16.60
CA GLU A 635 23.32 25.11 15.19
C GLU A 635 24.46 24.19 14.72
N PRO A 636 24.18 23.20 13.85
CA PRO A 636 25.22 22.38 13.23
C PRO A 636 26.26 23.24 12.50
N GLY A 637 27.54 22.90 12.60
CA GLY A 637 28.64 23.70 12.03
C GLY A 637 29.04 24.93 12.84
N ARG A 638 28.35 25.21 13.96
CA ARG A 638 28.80 26.17 14.97
C ARG A 638 28.93 25.53 16.34
N ASP A 639 27.88 24.84 16.78
CA ASP A 639 27.76 24.31 18.14
C ASP A 639 28.06 22.79 18.19
N ILE A 640 27.86 22.08 17.08
CA ILE A 640 28.12 20.65 16.91
C ILE A 640 28.41 20.33 15.44
N SER A 641 29.31 19.40 15.15
CA SER A 641 29.51 18.91 13.78
C SER A 641 28.47 17.86 13.40
N LEU A 642 27.98 17.91 12.16
CA LEU A 642 27.03 16.93 11.62
C LEU A 642 27.38 16.59 10.17
N SER A 643 27.44 15.29 9.86
CA SER A 643 27.60 14.77 8.51
C SER A 643 26.49 13.77 8.16
N GLY A 644 26.00 13.84 6.93
CA GLY A 644 25.08 12.88 6.33
C GLY A 644 25.77 11.89 5.38
N TYR A 645 24.95 11.24 4.55
CA TYR A 645 25.33 10.29 3.51
C TYR A 645 24.22 10.25 2.44
N ASP A 646 24.57 10.08 1.17
CA ASP A 646 23.72 10.02 -0.05
C ASP A 646 23.88 11.24 -0.97
N ASP A 647 24.19 12.43 -0.44
CA ASP A 647 24.26 13.70 -1.17
C ASP A 647 22.99 14.03 -1.96
N ILE A 648 21.84 13.96 -1.29
CA ILE A 648 20.55 14.32 -1.90
C ILE A 648 20.49 15.83 -2.18
N ASP A 649 19.71 16.26 -3.17
CA ASP A 649 19.59 17.68 -3.53
C ASP A 649 19.28 18.59 -2.32
N GLU A 650 18.40 18.15 -1.40
CA GLU A 650 18.05 18.90 -0.20
C GLU A 650 19.23 19.22 0.72
N SER A 651 20.31 18.42 0.66
CA SER A 651 21.52 18.63 1.47
C SER A 651 22.22 19.95 1.16
N SER A 652 22.15 20.41 -0.09
CA SER A 652 22.83 21.63 -0.57
C SER A 652 22.03 22.91 -0.34
N VAL A 653 20.70 22.83 -0.28
CA VAL A 653 19.80 23.98 -0.16
C VAL A 653 19.36 24.27 1.28
N TRP A 654 19.70 23.39 2.22
CA TRP A 654 19.47 23.66 3.64
C TRP A 654 20.42 24.75 4.14
N SER A 655 20.03 25.44 5.22
CA SER A 655 20.88 26.43 5.89
C SER A 655 21.03 26.04 7.37
N PRO A 656 22.24 25.70 7.83
CA PRO A 656 23.48 25.51 7.06
C PRO A 656 23.41 24.35 6.04
N GLY A 657 24.23 24.38 4.97
CA GLY A 657 24.31 23.29 4.00
C GLY A 657 24.95 22.04 4.59
N LEU A 658 24.37 20.86 4.37
CA LEU A 658 24.76 19.60 5.03
C LEU A 658 26.03 19.01 4.39
N ASN A 659 27.09 18.85 5.19
CA ASN A 659 28.23 18.00 4.86
C ASN A 659 27.74 16.55 4.69
N THR A 660 28.10 15.89 3.59
CA THR A 660 27.57 14.55 3.26
C THR A 660 28.50 13.82 2.29
N VAL A 661 28.22 12.55 2.04
CA VAL A 661 28.97 11.68 1.13
C VAL A 661 28.10 11.32 -0.07
N TRP A 662 28.54 11.71 -1.26
CA TRP A 662 27.96 11.23 -2.51
C TRP A 662 28.42 9.79 -2.77
N ASN A 663 27.47 8.90 -3.08
CA ASN A 663 27.74 7.47 -3.20
C ASN A 663 27.42 6.89 -4.59
N GLY A 664 27.40 7.73 -5.63
CA GLY A 664 27.33 7.25 -7.00
C GLY A 664 25.95 6.85 -7.49
N GLN A 665 24.83 7.33 -6.93
CA GLN A 665 23.48 6.81 -7.23
C GLN A 665 23.17 6.68 -8.74
N GLN A 666 23.50 7.68 -9.54
CA GLN A 666 23.26 7.68 -10.99
C GLN A 666 24.16 6.67 -11.73
N GLU A 667 25.44 6.61 -11.34
CA GLU A 667 26.41 5.70 -11.94
C GLU A 667 26.12 4.24 -11.57
N VAL A 668 25.73 3.98 -10.32
CA VAL A 668 25.24 2.67 -9.88
C VAL A 668 24.02 2.24 -10.70
N GLY A 669 23.04 3.13 -10.89
CA GLY A 669 21.86 2.82 -11.69
C GLY A 669 22.20 2.49 -13.15
N ARG A 670 23.06 3.30 -13.78
CA ARG A 670 23.53 3.08 -15.16
C ARG A 670 24.28 1.75 -15.31
N LEU A 671 25.26 1.50 -14.44
CA LEU A 671 26.06 0.27 -14.47
C LEU A 671 25.22 -0.97 -14.17
N ALA A 672 24.25 -0.89 -13.24
CA ALA A 672 23.34 -1.99 -12.94
C ALA A 672 22.45 -2.35 -14.12
N ALA A 673 21.90 -1.34 -14.82
CA ALA A 673 21.12 -1.56 -16.03
C ALA A 673 21.94 -2.20 -17.15
N GLN A 674 23.15 -1.70 -17.41
CA GLN A 674 24.06 -2.27 -18.41
C GLN A 674 24.46 -3.71 -18.08
N THR A 675 24.82 -3.95 -16.83
CA THR A 675 25.18 -5.28 -16.33
C THR A 675 24.01 -6.24 -16.46
N LEU A 676 22.78 -5.82 -16.12
CA LEU A 676 21.61 -6.67 -16.29
C LEU A 676 21.41 -7.03 -17.77
N LEU A 677 21.52 -6.07 -18.69
CA LEU A 677 21.38 -6.32 -20.13
C LEU A 677 22.42 -7.32 -20.64
N ASP A 678 23.65 -7.28 -20.11
CA ASP A 678 24.68 -8.27 -20.39
C ASP A 678 24.28 -9.67 -19.91
N VAL A 679 23.84 -9.80 -18.66
CA VAL A 679 23.40 -11.08 -18.09
C VAL A 679 22.18 -11.64 -18.85
N VAL A 680 21.21 -10.79 -19.20
CA VAL A 680 20.03 -11.16 -20.01
C VAL A 680 20.43 -11.60 -21.43
N ALA A 681 21.54 -11.11 -21.95
CA ALA A 681 22.10 -11.54 -23.23
C ALA A 681 22.95 -12.82 -23.12
N GLY A 682 23.07 -13.42 -21.93
CA GLY A 682 23.92 -14.58 -21.68
C GLY A 682 25.40 -14.27 -21.62
N ARG A 683 25.78 -12.98 -21.53
CA ARG A 683 27.16 -12.57 -21.31
C ARG A 683 27.47 -12.63 -19.82
N ARG A 684 28.67 -13.12 -19.47
CA ARG A 684 29.19 -12.98 -18.11
C ARG A 684 29.79 -11.59 -17.96
N PRO A 685 29.37 -10.80 -16.95
CA PRO A 685 30.02 -9.54 -16.63
C PRO A 685 31.50 -9.77 -16.30
N GLU A 686 32.36 -8.83 -16.72
CA GLU A 686 33.80 -8.88 -16.45
C GLU A 686 34.10 -8.87 -14.95
N HIS A 687 33.33 -8.08 -14.19
CA HIS A 687 33.44 -7.95 -12.75
C HIS A 687 32.11 -8.32 -12.09
N GLN A 688 32.12 -9.30 -11.20
CA GLN A 688 30.94 -9.69 -10.41
C GLN A 688 30.62 -8.67 -9.32
N ARG A 689 31.57 -7.84 -8.92
CA ARG A 689 31.40 -6.81 -7.88
C ARG A 689 32.04 -5.53 -8.35
N VAL A 690 31.23 -4.49 -8.51
CA VAL A 690 31.67 -3.15 -8.89
C VAL A 690 31.32 -2.19 -7.78
N LEU A 691 32.34 -1.54 -7.22
CA LEU A 691 32.21 -0.52 -6.19
C LEU A 691 32.45 0.85 -6.81
N VAL A 692 31.43 1.71 -6.81
CA VAL A 692 31.55 3.10 -7.24
C VAL A 692 32.23 3.89 -6.12
N ARG A 693 33.29 4.61 -6.48
CA ARG A 693 34.06 5.41 -5.53
C ARG A 693 33.22 6.58 -4.99
N PRO A 694 33.08 6.72 -3.65
CA PRO A 694 32.33 7.81 -3.04
C PRO A 694 33.16 9.10 -2.97
N GLU A 695 32.46 10.23 -2.84
CA GLU A 695 33.06 11.56 -2.69
C GLU A 695 32.46 12.30 -1.49
N LEU A 696 33.30 12.79 -0.59
CA LEU A 696 32.87 13.66 0.50
C LEU A 696 32.57 15.07 -0.05
N ARG A 697 31.35 15.55 0.16
CA ARG A 697 30.90 16.89 -0.19
C ARG A 697 30.95 17.79 1.04
N LEU A 698 31.96 18.67 1.06
CA LEU A 698 32.14 19.62 2.13
C LEU A 698 31.17 20.82 1.98
N ARG A 699 30.51 21.17 3.08
CA ARG A 699 29.53 22.27 3.25
C ARG A 699 29.63 22.85 4.67
N ASP A 700 28.55 23.41 5.20
CA ASP A 700 28.58 24.30 6.36
C ASP A 700 28.32 23.63 7.72
N THR A 701 27.90 22.36 7.78
CA THR A 701 27.53 21.69 9.05
C THR A 701 28.67 21.11 9.89
N THR A 702 29.95 21.38 9.58
CA THR A 702 31.10 20.87 10.34
C THR A 702 32.01 22.00 10.81
N CYS A 703 32.55 21.86 12.02
CA CYS A 703 33.43 22.81 12.68
C CYS A 703 34.38 22.09 13.64
N PRO A 704 35.45 22.72 14.14
CA PRO A 704 36.24 22.16 15.25
C PRO A 704 35.38 21.91 16.51
N PRO A 705 35.79 21.01 17.41
CA PRO A 705 35.08 20.75 18.67
C PRO A 705 34.93 22.03 19.49
N VAL A 706 33.70 22.36 19.87
CA VAL A 706 33.43 23.46 20.80
C VAL A 706 33.79 23.02 22.22
N ALA A 707 34.72 23.73 22.86
CA ALA A 707 35.08 23.49 24.25
C ALA A 707 33.84 23.73 25.13
N ARG A 708 33.45 22.72 25.92
CA ARG A 708 32.42 22.90 26.94
C ARG A 708 33.04 23.63 28.12
N GLY A 709 32.57 24.85 28.39
CA GLY A 709 32.86 25.58 29.63
C GLY A 709 32.23 24.93 30.84
#